data_AF-K9VUB4-F1
#
_entry.id   AF-K9VUB4-F1
#
_cell.length_a   1.000
_cell.length_b   1.000
_cell.length_c   1.000
_cell.angle_alpha   90.00
_cell.angle_beta   90.00
_cell.angle_gamma   90.00
#
_symmetry.space_group_name_H-M   'P 1'
#
loop_
_entity.id
_entity.type
_entity.pdbx_description
1 polymer ?
#
loop_
_entity_poly.entity_id
_entity_poly.type
_entity_poly.pdbx_seq_one_letter_code
_entity_poly.pdbx_strand_id
1 'polypeptide(L)'
;MSNKQSLKAQSSFSATLSIISDWHVGSGTGISGDIDKLVQRDTDGLPYIPAKTLTGIWRDACEIVARGLDNGTNGNWSKWVEYLFGEQPAVAKGAIETPPRPAALSIRSAYLPDNLRQALKQKLELKNAVTFVKPGISIDPESGCAKQDFLRFEEMVRGGTSLNAKCELTLPQNPEQQLAAYALLIAGGQFIERLGGKRRRGAGKCKLAVEKDINPWINWLQQHPQAPPIPDLDVERRDTAPGKVENQTDNSWVSVKLRVKTESPVIISKRTVGNVVESLDYIPGTHLLRLVRRRLSKLNLNIDPAIACGQIIVTNATVEIDNQQGKPVPLCLFSEKATGGLSKGGKIYNRFVENEPEGQLKGERAGYINFQSQTIKHKTVNLCIDTHNTVEDQYQRPTSDVGGVYSYQAIQSNTILQAEIRLCSSLAKELSKQRSDWWNLLKGSDRIGQSKKDNYGAVRLEVLGNPAQLSANTDVNNSHELTVLLLSDVLLRDERLRPTTSIDCLAAELAKLLEVDKLTIRKDKDNKLSLMARQNRIDSWQVRWGLPRPSLVGLSAGSCMVFTVEGNLDPNKLAEITARGIGDRRSEGYGQICFNHPLITLATSNLQVAGEVQLNSSSIRPELIKPSDLTFNYARIIEREAWREAIRKTCLFLVSSEQSRAHILGIKITRSDDELKSEPPMSQLGGLRSILSRLQTVTDANRAIAWLVSLEATPNRKDKWSKTDDALGKIRNLISNQNRVWQILNIDSAKITLTATGQQDLKNELWAEAVRTLVDACIRAHKRDCEG
;
A
#
# COMPACT_ATOMS: atom_id res chain seq x y z
N MET A 1 -13.48 49.63 -9.81
CA MET A 1 -12.19 49.17 -9.27
C MET A 1 -12.27 47.68 -9.05
N SER A 2 -11.81 46.89 -10.03
CA SER A 2 -11.75 45.43 -9.93
C SER A 2 -10.52 45.06 -9.10
N ASN A 3 -10.73 44.36 -7.97
CA ASN A 3 -9.65 43.75 -7.21
C ASN A 3 -8.90 42.78 -8.13
N LYS A 4 -7.77 43.19 -8.71
CA LYS A 4 -6.81 42.28 -9.33
C LYS A 4 -6.25 41.39 -8.21
N GLN A 5 -6.86 40.23 -7.99
CA GLN A 5 -6.21 39.16 -7.24
C GLN A 5 -4.91 38.83 -7.98
N SER A 6 -3.77 39.07 -7.33
CA SER A 6 -2.48 38.64 -7.86
C SER A 6 -2.45 37.11 -7.92
N LEU A 7 -2.13 36.57 -9.09
CA LEU A 7 -1.90 35.14 -9.26
C LEU A 7 -0.77 34.69 -8.35
N LYS A 8 -0.96 33.56 -7.65
CA LYS A 8 0.03 32.99 -6.76
C LYS A 8 0.14 31.50 -6.98
N ALA A 9 1.29 31.06 -7.47
CA ALA A 9 1.60 29.64 -7.60
C ALA A 9 1.72 28.99 -6.22
N GLN A 10 1.24 27.75 -6.10
CA GLN A 10 1.27 26.99 -4.85
C GLN A 10 2.32 25.88 -4.92
N SER A 11 3.15 25.78 -3.89
CA SER A 11 4.11 24.67 -3.75
C SER A 11 3.47 23.39 -3.22
N SER A 12 2.30 23.48 -2.59
CA SER A 12 1.51 22.34 -2.13
C SER A 12 0.04 22.63 -2.37
N PHE A 13 -0.64 21.72 -3.07
CA PHE A 13 -2.04 21.87 -3.48
C PHE A 13 -2.72 20.49 -3.62
N SER A 14 -4.04 20.49 -3.78
CA SER A 14 -4.82 19.27 -4.00
C SER A 14 -5.43 19.30 -5.39
N ALA A 15 -5.27 18.22 -6.15
CA ALA A 15 -5.97 18.01 -7.40
C ALA A 15 -7.21 17.13 -7.16
N THR A 16 -8.37 17.62 -7.54
CA THR A 16 -9.66 16.92 -7.41
C THR A 16 -10.04 16.35 -8.76
N LEU A 17 -10.22 15.04 -8.82
CA LEU A 17 -10.60 14.33 -10.02
C LEU A 17 -12.04 13.85 -9.92
N SER A 18 -12.94 14.53 -10.63
CA SER A 18 -14.36 14.20 -10.67
C SER A 18 -14.61 13.13 -11.72
N ILE A 19 -15.01 11.93 -11.29
CA ILE A 19 -15.32 10.80 -12.14
C ILE A 19 -16.81 10.79 -12.48
N ILE A 20 -17.13 10.94 -13.75
CA ILE A 20 -18.50 11.12 -14.25
C ILE A 20 -19.10 9.77 -14.66
N SER A 21 -18.33 8.90 -15.32
CA SER A 21 -18.80 7.57 -15.74
C SER A 21 -18.06 6.46 -15.03
N ASP A 22 -18.57 5.23 -15.12
CA ASP A 22 -17.87 4.05 -14.63
C ASP A 22 -16.47 3.93 -15.25
N TRP A 23 -15.52 3.43 -14.45
CA TRP A 23 -14.11 3.46 -14.78
C TRP A 23 -13.41 2.18 -14.35
N HIS A 24 -12.24 1.93 -14.94
CA HIS A 24 -11.42 0.76 -14.63
C HIS A 24 -9.96 1.16 -14.65
N VAL A 25 -9.28 1.07 -13.52
CA VAL A 25 -7.82 1.00 -13.47
C VAL A 25 -7.48 -0.42 -13.04
N GLY A 26 -6.90 -1.19 -13.94
CA GLY A 26 -6.69 -2.62 -13.73
C GLY A 26 -5.51 -2.91 -12.81
N SER A 27 -5.63 -3.98 -12.01
CA SER A 27 -4.54 -4.48 -11.17
C SER A 27 -3.52 -5.36 -11.91
N GLY A 28 -3.78 -5.62 -13.19
CA GLY A 28 -3.02 -6.59 -13.99
C GLY A 28 -3.32 -8.05 -13.65
N THR A 29 -4.34 -8.32 -12.82
CA THR A 29 -4.73 -9.66 -12.38
C THR A 29 -6.23 -9.92 -12.56
N GLY A 30 -6.60 -11.19 -12.56
CA GLY A 30 -7.99 -11.69 -12.62
C GLY A 30 -8.20 -12.83 -11.62
N ILE A 31 -9.46 -13.21 -11.42
CA ILE A 31 -9.87 -14.40 -10.69
C ILE A 31 -10.11 -15.50 -11.72
N SER A 32 -9.28 -16.55 -11.69
CA SER A 32 -9.40 -17.67 -12.62
C SER A 32 -10.80 -18.29 -12.55
N GLY A 33 -11.45 -18.41 -13.70
CA GLY A 33 -12.81 -18.98 -13.82
C GLY A 33 -13.95 -18.01 -13.48
N ASP A 34 -13.67 -16.75 -13.15
CA ASP A 34 -14.70 -15.76 -12.76
C ASP A 34 -14.49 -14.41 -13.45
N ILE A 35 -13.58 -13.57 -12.94
CA ILE A 35 -13.33 -12.21 -13.44
C ILE A 35 -11.98 -12.14 -14.14
N ASP A 36 -11.95 -11.81 -15.43
CA ASP A 36 -10.71 -11.70 -16.19
C ASP A 36 -9.83 -10.52 -15.78
N LYS A 37 -10.46 -9.41 -15.34
CA LYS A 37 -9.75 -8.17 -14.99
C LYS A 37 -10.32 -7.51 -13.74
N LEU A 38 -9.50 -7.47 -12.70
CA LEU A 38 -9.83 -6.81 -11.43
C LEU A 38 -9.42 -5.34 -11.44
N VAL A 39 -10.13 -4.53 -10.65
CA VAL A 39 -9.70 -3.15 -10.38
C VAL A 39 -8.63 -3.10 -9.30
N GLN A 40 -7.70 -2.15 -9.47
CA GLN A 40 -6.66 -1.84 -8.52
C GLN A 40 -7.26 -1.26 -7.22
N ARG A 41 -6.82 -1.76 -6.07
CA ARG A 41 -7.33 -1.39 -4.73
C ARG A 41 -6.22 -0.98 -3.79
N ASP A 42 -6.51 -0.08 -2.88
CA ASP A 42 -5.59 0.37 -1.84
C ASP A 42 -5.51 -0.61 -0.66
N THR A 43 -4.76 -0.25 0.38
CA THR A 43 -4.60 -1.06 1.60
C THR A 43 -5.90 -1.27 2.38
N ASP A 44 -6.91 -0.43 2.17
CA ASP A 44 -8.24 -0.56 2.79
C ASP A 44 -9.19 -1.40 1.90
N GLY A 45 -8.73 -1.89 0.74
CA GLY A 45 -9.49 -2.66 -0.22
C GLY A 45 -10.42 -1.81 -1.09
N LEU A 46 -10.20 -0.50 -1.17
CA LEU A 46 -11.03 0.43 -1.94
C LEU A 46 -10.35 0.80 -3.28
N PRO A 47 -11.12 1.02 -4.36
CA PRO A 47 -10.54 1.48 -5.62
C PRO A 47 -9.89 2.85 -5.46
N TYR A 48 -8.72 3.01 -6.08
CA TYR A 48 -7.97 4.26 -6.10
C TYR A 48 -7.29 4.44 -7.46
N ILE A 49 -6.79 5.64 -7.72
CA ILE A 49 -6.03 5.93 -8.94
C ILE A 49 -4.55 6.06 -8.58
N PRO A 50 -3.68 5.15 -9.06
CA PRO A 50 -2.24 5.27 -8.91
C PRO A 50 -1.74 6.63 -9.37
N ALA A 51 -0.87 7.25 -8.57
CA ALA A 51 -0.19 8.49 -8.94
C ALA A 51 0.53 8.35 -10.28
N LYS A 52 1.18 7.22 -10.58
CA LYS A 52 1.77 6.99 -11.92
C LYS A 52 0.77 7.13 -13.07
N THR A 53 -0.44 6.61 -12.92
CA THR A 53 -1.51 6.77 -13.91
C THR A 53 -1.90 8.23 -14.04
N LEU A 54 -2.08 8.94 -12.92
CA LEU A 54 -2.43 10.35 -12.91
C LEU A 54 -1.31 11.25 -13.48
N THR A 55 -0.05 10.98 -13.13
CA THR A 55 1.14 11.65 -13.65
C THR A 55 1.25 11.49 -15.16
N GLY A 56 1.04 10.26 -15.67
CA GLY A 56 1.07 9.99 -17.11
C GLY A 56 0.00 10.80 -17.85
N ILE A 57 -1.28 10.65 -17.46
CA ILE A 57 -2.37 11.37 -18.16
C ILE A 57 -2.25 12.89 -18.08
N TRP A 58 -1.71 13.41 -16.98
CA TRP A 58 -1.54 14.85 -16.82
C TRP A 58 -0.34 15.35 -17.62
N ARG A 59 0.73 14.57 -17.69
CA ARG A 59 1.85 14.84 -18.61
C ARG A 59 1.37 14.89 -20.04
N ASP A 60 0.68 13.85 -20.51
CA ASP A 60 0.16 13.77 -21.90
C ASP A 60 -0.71 14.99 -22.22
N ALA A 61 -1.56 15.40 -21.28
CA ALA A 61 -2.41 16.57 -21.44
C ALA A 61 -1.62 17.89 -21.47
N CYS A 62 -0.58 18.04 -20.62
CA CYS A 62 0.35 19.17 -20.68
C CYS A 62 1.18 19.18 -21.98
N GLU A 63 1.54 18.03 -22.53
CA GLU A 63 2.24 17.93 -23.82
C GLU A 63 1.36 18.44 -24.97
N ILE A 64 0.05 18.13 -24.95
CA ILE A 64 -0.91 18.68 -25.92
C ILE A 64 -0.98 20.21 -25.81
N VAL A 65 -1.11 20.75 -24.59
CA VAL A 65 -1.16 22.20 -24.36
C VAL A 65 0.13 22.87 -24.80
N ALA A 66 1.28 22.32 -24.38
CA ALA A 66 2.60 22.86 -24.71
C ALA A 66 2.82 22.88 -26.23
N ARG A 67 2.46 21.81 -26.94
CA ARG A 67 2.55 21.75 -28.40
C ARG A 67 1.66 22.80 -29.07
N GLY A 68 0.48 23.08 -28.52
CA GLY A 68 -0.38 24.18 -28.98
C GLY A 68 0.26 25.55 -28.79
N LEU A 69 0.87 25.80 -27.63
CA LEU A 69 1.56 27.06 -27.31
C LEU A 69 2.87 27.24 -28.11
N ASP A 70 3.54 26.14 -28.45
CA ASP A 70 4.76 26.10 -29.26
C ASP A 70 4.47 26.04 -30.79
N ASN A 71 3.26 26.46 -31.22
CA ASN A 71 2.84 26.50 -32.63
C ASN A 71 3.01 25.16 -33.38
N GLY A 72 2.75 24.04 -32.71
CA GLY A 72 2.81 22.69 -33.28
C GLY A 72 4.19 22.02 -33.21
N THR A 73 5.22 22.72 -32.74
CA THR A 73 6.61 22.25 -32.63
C THR A 73 7.02 21.96 -31.17
N ASN A 74 8.21 21.41 -30.95
CA ASN A 74 8.77 21.24 -29.61
C ASN A 74 9.59 22.48 -29.23
N GLY A 75 8.97 23.43 -28.52
CA GLY A 75 9.56 24.72 -28.13
C GLY A 75 9.86 24.84 -26.64
N ASN A 76 9.76 26.06 -26.12
CA ASN A 76 10.09 26.34 -24.71
C ASN A 76 9.01 25.80 -23.76
N TRP A 77 7.73 25.75 -24.16
CA TRP A 77 6.69 25.15 -23.32
C TRP A 77 6.87 23.63 -23.19
N SER A 78 7.37 22.98 -24.23
CA SER A 78 7.74 21.57 -24.20
C SER A 78 8.83 21.29 -23.16
N LYS A 79 9.83 22.17 -23.04
CA LYS A 79 10.86 22.11 -21.97
C LYS A 79 10.26 22.30 -20.57
N TRP A 80 9.20 23.08 -20.43
CA TRP A 80 8.48 23.21 -19.15
C TRP A 80 7.76 21.92 -18.76
N VAL A 81 7.24 21.14 -19.72
CA VAL A 81 6.71 19.80 -19.43
C VAL A 81 7.82 18.89 -18.88
N GLU A 82 9.00 18.91 -19.49
CA GLU A 82 10.16 18.14 -19.01
C GLU A 82 10.61 18.60 -17.62
N TYR A 83 10.60 19.90 -17.33
CA TYR A 83 10.84 20.43 -15.98
C TYR A 83 9.83 19.88 -14.96
N LEU A 84 8.54 19.94 -15.29
CA LEU A 84 7.46 19.51 -14.39
C LEU A 84 7.48 18.00 -14.15
N PHE A 85 7.55 17.19 -15.20
CA PHE A 85 7.35 15.73 -15.13
C PHE A 85 8.65 14.91 -15.16
N GLY A 86 9.79 15.58 -15.38
CA GLY A 86 11.11 15.00 -15.54
C GLY A 86 11.38 14.49 -16.95
N GLU A 87 12.65 14.43 -17.31
CA GLU A 87 13.10 13.89 -18.60
C GLU A 87 12.89 12.36 -18.66
N GLN A 88 12.70 11.84 -19.88
CA GLN A 88 12.51 10.41 -20.15
C GLN A 88 13.72 9.85 -20.90
N PRO A 89 14.83 9.54 -20.21
CA PRO A 89 16.06 9.06 -20.84
C PRO A 89 15.87 7.76 -21.64
N ALA A 90 14.89 6.93 -21.28
CA ALA A 90 14.56 5.70 -22.02
C ALA A 90 14.03 5.95 -23.45
N VAL A 91 13.58 7.17 -23.76
CA VAL A 91 13.05 7.56 -25.08
C VAL A 91 14.10 8.34 -25.89
N ALA A 92 15.22 8.72 -25.27
CA ALA A 92 16.26 9.49 -25.93
C ALA A 92 16.95 8.65 -27.02
N LYS A 93 17.08 9.24 -28.23
CA LYS A 93 17.86 8.65 -29.33
C LYS A 93 19.28 9.19 -29.26
N GLY A 94 20.20 8.44 -28.65
CA GLY A 94 21.63 8.77 -28.59
C GLY A 94 22.25 8.58 -27.21
N ALA A 95 23.55 8.86 -27.11
CA ALA A 95 24.25 8.86 -25.84
C ALA A 95 23.76 10.03 -24.97
N ILE A 96 23.46 9.73 -23.71
CA ILE A 96 23.03 10.72 -22.73
C ILE A 96 24.28 11.20 -21.99
N GLU A 97 24.82 12.34 -22.42
CA GLU A 97 26.04 12.91 -21.83
C GLU A 97 25.74 13.70 -20.53
N THR A 98 24.55 14.28 -20.43
CA THR A 98 24.11 15.06 -19.27
C THR A 98 23.17 14.25 -18.36
N PRO A 99 23.29 14.38 -17.03
CA PRO A 99 22.40 13.67 -16.12
C PRO A 99 20.95 14.15 -16.32
N PRO A 100 19.96 13.23 -16.40
CA PRO A 100 18.59 13.59 -16.69
C PRO A 100 17.99 14.47 -15.60
N ARG A 101 17.22 15.48 -16.00
CA ARG A 101 16.55 16.40 -15.07
C ARG A 101 15.44 15.68 -14.28
N PRO A 102 15.44 15.75 -12.93
CA PRO A 102 14.35 15.21 -12.13
C PRO A 102 13.07 16.04 -12.26
N ALA A 103 11.93 15.41 -12.03
CA ALA A 103 10.62 16.08 -12.04
C ALA A 103 10.51 17.11 -10.89
N ALA A 104 10.07 18.33 -11.20
CA ALA A 104 9.75 19.35 -10.21
C ALA A 104 8.38 19.11 -9.54
N LEU A 105 7.44 18.49 -10.26
CA LEU A 105 6.13 18.11 -9.75
C LEU A 105 6.19 16.69 -9.17
N SER A 106 5.54 16.53 -8.03
CA SER A 106 5.15 15.23 -7.52
C SER A 106 3.67 15.15 -7.25
N ILE A 107 3.08 14.03 -7.67
CA ILE A 107 1.68 13.71 -7.50
C ILE A 107 1.57 12.48 -6.61
N ARG A 108 0.60 12.49 -5.69
CA ARG A 108 0.21 11.31 -4.90
C ARG A 108 -0.99 10.64 -5.52
N SER A 109 -1.18 9.37 -5.17
CA SER A 109 -2.33 8.60 -5.62
C SER A 109 -3.62 9.32 -5.25
N ALA A 110 -4.61 9.27 -6.14
CA ALA A 110 -5.91 9.86 -5.86
C ALA A 110 -6.78 8.83 -5.13
N TYR A 111 -7.29 9.21 -3.97
CA TYR A 111 -8.13 8.36 -3.13
C TYR A 111 -9.55 8.91 -3.02
N LEU A 112 -10.51 8.02 -2.75
CA LEU A 112 -11.84 8.43 -2.32
C LEU A 112 -11.74 9.35 -1.08
N PRO A 113 -12.71 10.26 -0.87
CA PRO A 113 -12.70 11.19 0.26
C PRO A 113 -12.64 10.47 1.61
N ASP A 114 -11.93 11.03 2.59
CA ASP A 114 -11.59 10.35 3.85
C ASP A 114 -12.83 9.91 4.65
N ASN A 115 -13.86 10.75 4.70
CA ASN A 115 -15.16 10.44 5.33
C ASN A 115 -15.80 9.19 4.72
N LEU A 116 -15.84 9.09 3.39
CA LEU A 116 -16.38 7.94 2.68
C LEU A 116 -15.50 6.69 2.87
N ARG A 117 -14.16 6.83 2.82
CA ARG A 117 -13.27 5.69 3.08
C ARG A 117 -13.47 5.13 4.48
N GLN A 118 -13.54 5.98 5.50
CA GLN A 118 -13.76 5.56 6.88
C GLN A 118 -15.11 4.85 7.03
N ALA A 119 -16.17 5.36 6.41
CA ALA A 119 -17.50 4.74 6.44
C ALA A 119 -17.54 3.37 5.74
N LEU A 120 -16.77 3.19 4.66
CA LEU A 120 -16.68 1.93 3.91
C LEU A 120 -15.73 0.90 4.55
N LYS A 121 -14.69 1.34 5.26
CA LYS A 121 -13.54 0.50 5.68
C LYS A 121 -13.93 -0.77 6.43
N GLN A 122 -15.05 -0.77 7.16
CA GLN A 122 -15.50 -1.92 7.95
C GLN A 122 -16.78 -2.59 7.42
N LYS A 123 -17.33 -2.15 6.29
CA LYS A 123 -18.60 -2.66 5.75
C LYS A 123 -18.37 -3.38 4.42
N LEU A 124 -18.15 -4.69 4.49
CA LEU A 124 -17.77 -5.51 3.33
C LEU A 124 -18.81 -5.45 2.20
N GLU A 125 -20.09 -5.49 2.55
CA GLU A 125 -21.21 -5.44 1.60
C GLU A 125 -21.19 -4.15 0.78
N LEU A 126 -20.89 -3.02 1.45
CA LEU A 126 -20.79 -1.73 0.80
C LEU A 126 -19.51 -1.57 -0.01
N LYS A 127 -18.37 -2.13 0.46
CA LYS A 127 -17.14 -2.17 -0.34
C LYS A 127 -17.35 -2.90 -1.67
N ASN A 128 -18.03 -4.04 -1.62
CA ASN A 128 -18.33 -4.83 -2.81
C ASN A 128 -19.28 -4.09 -3.75
N ALA A 129 -20.20 -3.27 -3.23
CA ALA A 129 -21.10 -2.47 -4.04
C ALA A 129 -20.41 -1.28 -4.75
N VAL A 130 -19.18 -0.90 -4.37
CA VAL A 130 -18.37 0.13 -5.07
C VAL A 130 -18.04 -0.30 -6.50
N THR A 131 -17.87 -1.60 -6.72
CA THR A 131 -17.59 -2.18 -8.03
C THR A 131 -18.76 -3.02 -8.55
N PHE A 132 -18.70 -3.38 -9.82
CA PHE A 132 -19.60 -4.36 -10.44
C PHE A 132 -18.87 -5.09 -11.56
N VAL A 133 -19.38 -6.25 -11.93
CA VAL A 133 -18.82 -7.04 -13.05
C VAL A 133 -19.56 -6.67 -14.33
N LYS A 134 -18.82 -6.21 -15.33
CA LYS A 134 -19.31 -5.89 -16.67
C LYS A 134 -18.94 -7.02 -17.63
N PRO A 135 -19.92 -7.78 -18.16
CA PRO A 135 -19.67 -8.72 -19.24
C PRO A 135 -19.34 -7.97 -20.54
N GLY A 136 -18.45 -8.53 -21.33
CA GLY A 136 -18.07 -8.02 -22.64
C GLY A 136 -17.84 -9.17 -23.62
N ILE A 137 -18.09 -8.89 -24.90
CA ILE A 137 -17.84 -9.82 -26.00
C ILE A 137 -16.97 -9.17 -27.07
N SER A 138 -16.54 -9.94 -28.05
CA SER A 138 -16.00 -9.43 -29.32
C SER A 138 -17.02 -9.68 -30.42
N ILE A 139 -17.27 -8.67 -31.26
CA ILE A 139 -18.14 -8.79 -32.42
C ILE A 139 -17.30 -9.20 -33.62
N ASP A 140 -17.80 -10.18 -34.36
CA ASP A 140 -17.25 -10.59 -35.63
C ASP A 140 -17.62 -9.58 -36.72
N PRO A 141 -16.64 -8.99 -37.44
CA PRO A 141 -16.91 -7.93 -38.40
C PRO A 141 -17.65 -8.41 -39.65
N GLU A 142 -17.57 -9.70 -40.00
CA GLU A 142 -18.24 -10.24 -41.19
C GLU A 142 -19.70 -10.61 -40.89
N SER A 143 -19.94 -11.34 -39.80
CA SER A 143 -21.27 -11.81 -39.44
C SER A 143 -22.08 -10.83 -38.59
N GLY A 144 -21.44 -9.87 -37.92
CA GLY A 144 -22.08 -8.98 -36.94
C GLY A 144 -22.47 -9.67 -35.64
N CYS A 145 -22.19 -10.97 -35.49
CA CYS A 145 -22.50 -11.78 -34.33
C CYS A 145 -21.39 -11.75 -33.28
N ALA A 146 -21.69 -12.22 -32.07
CA ALA A 146 -20.66 -12.45 -31.05
C ALA A 146 -19.72 -13.58 -31.48
N LYS A 147 -18.41 -13.35 -31.42
CA LYS A 147 -17.40 -14.41 -31.64
C LYS A 147 -17.51 -15.47 -30.54
N GLN A 148 -17.44 -16.74 -30.95
CA GLN A 148 -17.38 -17.88 -30.02
C GLN A 148 -16.14 -17.78 -29.12
N ASP A 149 -16.29 -18.09 -27.83
CA ASP A 149 -15.21 -18.07 -26.82
C ASP A 149 -14.55 -16.71 -26.58
N PHE A 150 -15.24 -15.60 -26.88
CA PHE A 150 -14.78 -14.23 -26.60
C PHE A 150 -15.58 -13.51 -25.49
N LEU A 151 -16.31 -14.24 -24.65
CA LEU A 151 -16.92 -13.70 -23.44
C LEU A 151 -15.82 -13.36 -22.43
N ARG A 152 -15.91 -12.17 -21.83
CA ARG A 152 -15.01 -11.70 -20.79
C ARG A 152 -15.76 -10.92 -19.72
N PHE A 153 -15.26 -10.97 -18.49
CA PHE A 153 -15.80 -10.27 -17.34
C PHE A 153 -14.77 -9.29 -16.80
N GLU A 154 -15.11 -8.01 -16.83
CA GLU A 154 -14.24 -6.94 -16.36
C GLU A 154 -14.90 -6.28 -15.15
N GLU A 155 -14.16 -6.17 -14.05
CA GLU A 155 -14.61 -5.41 -12.90
C GLU A 155 -14.53 -3.90 -13.21
N MET A 156 -15.60 -3.17 -12.90
CA MET A 156 -15.72 -1.74 -13.12
C MET A 156 -16.03 -1.04 -11.80
N VAL A 157 -15.44 0.12 -11.57
CA VAL A 157 -15.78 1.00 -10.46
C VAL A 157 -16.91 1.93 -10.90
N ARG A 158 -17.91 2.11 -10.04
CA ARG A 158 -19.05 2.99 -10.31
C ARG A 158 -18.61 4.46 -10.39
N GLY A 159 -19.15 5.19 -11.37
CA GLY A 159 -18.92 6.63 -11.53
C GLY A 159 -19.73 7.48 -10.55
N GLY A 160 -19.57 8.80 -10.64
CA GLY A 160 -20.32 9.79 -9.84
C GLY A 160 -19.64 10.20 -8.54
N THR A 161 -18.32 10.05 -8.45
CA THR A 161 -17.53 10.38 -7.25
C THR A 161 -16.36 11.31 -7.58
N SER A 162 -15.70 11.84 -6.56
CA SER A 162 -14.43 12.54 -6.69
C SER A 162 -13.31 11.77 -6.00
N LEU A 163 -12.10 11.86 -6.55
CA LEU A 163 -10.89 11.38 -5.90
C LEU A 163 -9.92 12.54 -5.71
N ASN A 164 -9.22 12.58 -4.58
CA ASN A 164 -8.31 13.67 -4.25
C ASN A 164 -6.86 13.18 -4.26
N ALA A 165 -6.01 13.88 -5.00
CA ALA A 165 -4.58 13.68 -5.02
C ALA A 165 -3.87 14.89 -4.41
N LYS A 166 -2.90 14.64 -3.52
CA LYS A 166 -2.01 15.69 -3.01
C LYS A 166 -0.86 15.90 -3.98
N CYS A 167 -0.52 17.15 -4.23
CA CYS A 167 0.53 17.55 -5.16
C CYS A 167 1.53 18.47 -4.48
N GLU A 168 2.82 18.27 -4.77
CA GLU A 168 3.91 19.12 -4.34
C GLU A 168 4.69 19.60 -5.57
N LEU A 169 4.87 20.90 -5.69
CA LEU A 169 5.61 21.53 -6.79
C LEU A 169 6.83 22.25 -6.24
N THR A 170 8.00 21.86 -6.75
CA THR A 170 9.25 22.58 -6.50
C THR A 170 9.24 23.86 -7.32
N LEU A 171 8.90 24.97 -6.65
CA LEU A 171 8.79 26.27 -7.27
C LEU A 171 10.19 26.86 -7.55
N PRO A 172 10.42 27.41 -8.75
CA PRO A 172 11.65 28.14 -9.06
C PRO A 172 11.73 29.45 -8.28
N GLN A 173 12.92 30.05 -8.21
CA GLN A 173 13.11 31.31 -7.47
C GLN A 173 12.43 32.50 -8.16
N ASN A 174 12.42 32.54 -9.49
CA ASN A 174 11.84 33.64 -10.26
C ASN A 174 10.29 33.57 -10.27
N PRO A 175 9.57 34.66 -9.94
CA PRO A 175 8.10 34.68 -9.90
C PRO A 175 7.40 34.35 -11.22
N GLU A 176 7.92 34.82 -12.35
CA GLU A 176 7.34 34.54 -13.68
C GLU A 176 7.46 33.05 -14.04
N GLN A 177 8.60 32.45 -13.73
CA GLN A 177 8.82 31.01 -13.86
C GLN A 177 7.86 30.18 -12.97
N GLN A 178 7.54 30.68 -11.77
CA GLN A 178 6.55 30.04 -10.90
C GLN A 178 5.15 30.05 -11.53
N LEU A 179 4.76 31.18 -12.12
CA LEU A 179 3.48 31.32 -12.81
C LEU A 179 3.43 30.43 -14.06
N ALA A 180 4.50 30.39 -14.86
CA ALA A 180 4.59 29.52 -16.04
C ALA A 180 4.38 28.05 -15.69
N ALA A 181 5.10 27.56 -14.67
CA ALA A 181 4.99 26.19 -14.20
C ALA A 181 3.55 25.84 -13.77
N TYR A 182 2.94 26.70 -12.95
CA TYR A 182 1.62 26.44 -12.38
C TYR A 182 0.49 26.61 -13.41
N ALA A 183 0.58 27.61 -14.28
CA ALA A 183 -0.40 27.86 -15.34
C ALA A 183 -0.46 26.70 -16.35
N LEU A 184 0.69 26.14 -16.73
CA LEU A 184 0.75 24.97 -17.62
C LEU A 184 0.07 23.74 -17.00
N LEU A 185 0.22 23.53 -15.69
CA LEU A 185 -0.46 22.44 -14.98
C LEU A 185 -1.98 22.63 -14.96
N ILE A 186 -2.45 23.84 -14.71
CA ILE A 186 -3.89 24.17 -14.70
C ILE A 186 -4.49 23.95 -16.08
N ALA A 187 -3.85 24.48 -17.13
CA ALA A 187 -4.30 24.33 -18.50
C ALA A 187 -4.29 22.86 -18.92
N GLY A 188 -3.20 22.12 -18.66
CA GLY A 188 -3.12 20.69 -18.95
C GLY A 188 -4.18 19.87 -18.22
N GLY A 189 -4.51 20.22 -16.97
CA GLY A 189 -5.57 19.54 -16.23
C GLY A 189 -6.94 19.62 -16.90
N GLN A 190 -7.23 20.70 -17.64
CA GLN A 190 -8.50 20.85 -18.37
C GLN A 190 -8.61 19.95 -19.61
N PHE A 191 -7.47 19.48 -20.15
CA PHE A 191 -7.44 18.56 -21.29
C PHE A 191 -7.64 17.09 -20.87
N ILE A 192 -7.76 16.80 -19.58
CA ILE A 192 -8.00 15.45 -19.07
C ILE A 192 -9.50 15.14 -19.10
N GLU A 193 -9.94 14.43 -20.14
CA GLU A 193 -11.36 14.06 -20.30
C GLU A 193 -11.69 12.62 -19.89
N ARG A 194 -10.70 11.72 -19.95
CA ARG A 194 -10.90 10.28 -19.67
C ARG A 194 -9.68 9.65 -19.00
N LEU A 195 -9.92 8.66 -18.13
CA LEU A 195 -8.88 7.88 -17.46
C LEU A 195 -9.13 6.38 -17.47
N GLY A 196 -8.10 5.62 -17.11
CA GLY A 196 -8.19 4.17 -16.94
C GLY A 196 -8.14 3.38 -18.26
N GLY A 197 -8.56 2.12 -18.23
CA GLY A 197 -8.71 1.28 -19.40
C GLY A 197 -9.92 1.67 -20.23
N LYS A 198 -9.92 1.31 -21.51
CA LYS A 198 -11.05 1.49 -22.44
C LYS A 198 -11.53 2.95 -22.58
N ARG A 199 -10.64 3.94 -22.39
CA ARG A 199 -10.94 5.37 -22.60
C ARG A 199 -11.61 5.65 -23.93
N ARG A 200 -11.20 4.98 -25.02
CA ARG A 200 -11.81 5.15 -26.35
C ARG A 200 -13.20 4.50 -26.50
N ARG A 201 -13.61 3.62 -25.58
CA ARG A 201 -14.91 2.90 -25.62
C ARG A 201 -15.94 3.47 -24.64
N GLY A 202 -15.74 4.71 -24.18
CA GLY A 202 -16.71 5.45 -23.37
C GLY A 202 -16.55 5.31 -21.85
N ALA A 203 -15.60 4.52 -21.36
CA ALA A 203 -15.33 4.40 -19.92
C ALA A 203 -14.43 5.54 -19.41
N GLY A 204 -14.53 5.80 -18.10
CA GLY A 204 -13.62 6.68 -17.36
C GLY A 204 -13.73 8.16 -17.66
N LYS A 205 -14.87 8.67 -18.12
CA LYS A 205 -15.09 10.12 -18.30
C LYS A 205 -14.85 10.86 -16.98
N CYS A 206 -13.99 11.86 -16.99
CA CYS A 206 -13.55 12.58 -15.80
C CYS A 206 -13.22 14.05 -16.08
N LYS A 207 -13.00 14.82 -15.01
CA LYS A 207 -12.44 16.18 -15.05
C LYS A 207 -11.44 16.36 -13.91
N LEU A 208 -10.28 16.96 -14.19
CA LEU A 208 -9.30 17.33 -13.17
C LEU A 208 -9.43 18.82 -12.84
N ALA A 209 -9.55 19.16 -11.56
CA ALA A 209 -9.60 20.52 -11.06
C ALA A 209 -8.51 20.74 -10.00
N VAL A 210 -7.68 21.77 -10.21
CA VAL A 210 -6.67 22.23 -9.24
C VAL A 210 -7.13 23.52 -8.57
N GLU A 211 -7.61 24.47 -9.37
CA GLU A 211 -8.18 25.74 -8.92
C GLU A 211 -9.69 25.78 -9.17
N LYS A 212 -10.41 26.57 -8.37
CA LYS A 212 -11.85 26.80 -8.57
C LYS A 212 -12.13 27.68 -9.79
N ASP A 213 -11.35 28.74 -9.96
CA ASP A 213 -11.42 29.63 -11.11
C ASP A 213 -10.11 29.54 -11.90
N ILE A 214 -10.21 29.05 -13.14
CA ILE A 214 -9.07 28.86 -14.03
C ILE A 214 -8.85 30.06 -14.95
N ASN A 215 -9.86 30.93 -15.13
CA ASN A 215 -9.80 32.00 -16.14
C ASN A 215 -8.61 32.94 -15.94
N PRO A 216 -8.25 33.35 -14.71
CA PRO A 216 -7.05 34.16 -14.49
C PRO A 216 -5.76 33.51 -15.02
N TRP A 217 -5.63 32.19 -14.90
CA TRP A 217 -4.45 31.44 -15.34
C TRP A 217 -4.41 31.27 -16.87
N ILE A 218 -5.57 31.04 -17.49
CA ILE A 218 -5.68 30.97 -18.96
C ILE A 218 -5.39 32.35 -19.58
N ASN A 219 -5.93 33.42 -19.00
CA ASN A 219 -5.63 34.79 -19.44
C ASN A 219 -4.14 35.13 -19.32
N TRP A 220 -3.48 34.64 -18.25
CA TRP A 220 -2.04 34.82 -18.10
C TRP A 220 -1.25 34.11 -19.21
N LEU A 221 -1.59 32.86 -19.55
CA LEU A 221 -0.96 32.13 -20.66
C LEU A 221 -1.16 32.85 -22.00
N GLN A 222 -2.35 33.39 -22.26
CA GLN A 222 -2.61 34.17 -23.48
C GLN A 222 -1.74 35.44 -23.57
N GLN A 223 -1.45 36.07 -22.44
CA GLN A 223 -0.57 37.25 -22.36
C GLN A 223 0.92 36.90 -22.43
N HIS A 224 1.30 35.64 -22.21
CA HIS A 224 2.69 35.16 -22.22
C HIS A 224 2.85 34.01 -23.23
N PRO A 225 2.69 34.27 -24.55
CA PRO A 225 2.78 33.21 -25.56
C PRO A 225 4.17 32.58 -25.61
N GLN A 226 5.22 33.34 -25.29
CA GLN A 226 6.59 32.84 -25.16
C GLN A 226 6.86 32.45 -23.71
N ALA A 227 7.22 31.17 -23.49
CA ALA A 227 7.55 30.71 -22.15
C ALA A 227 8.87 31.33 -21.65
N PRO A 228 8.98 31.69 -20.36
CA PRO A 228 10.27 32.04 -19.78
C PRO A 228 11.22 30.85 -19.86
N PRO A 229 12.55 31.06 -19.84
CA PRO A 229 13.51 29.95 -19.81
C PRO A 229 13.32 29.10 -18.56
N ILE A 230 13.54 27.78 -18.68
CA ILE A 230 13.53 26.89 -17.51
C ILE A 230 14.69 27.23 -16.56
N PRO A 231 14.56 26.99 -15.25
CA PRO A 231 15.66 27.20 -14.30
C PRO A 231 16.86 26.32 -14.65
N ASP A 232 18.08 26.78 -14.39
CA ASP A 232 19.26 25.93 -14.50
C ASP A 232 19.22 24.78 -13.48
N LEU A 233 19.86 23.66 -13.81
CA LEU A 233 20.08 22.61 -12.82
C LEU A 233 21.04 23.17 -11.76
N ASP A 234 20.57 23.36 -10.53
CA ASP A 234 21.42 23.60 -9.37
C ASP A 234 22.34 22.37 -9.21
N VAL A 235 23.47 22.36 -9.92
CA VAL A 235 24.56 21.47 -9.60
C VAL A 235 25.11 22.02 -8.31
N GLU A 236 24.69 21.47 -7.16
CA GLU A 236 25.37 21.67 -5.89
C GLU A 236 26.83 21.17 -6.03
N ARG A 237 27.68 21.93 -6.71
CA ARG A 237 29.14 21.89 -6.60
C ARG A 237 29.46 22.69 -5.35
N ARG A 238 29.14 22.11 -4.19
CA ARG A 238 29.92 22.43 -3.00
C ARG A 238 31.18 21.61 -3.13
N ASP A 239 32.16 22.13 -3.87
CA ASP A 239 33.55 21.74 -3.74
C ASP A 239 34.02 22.23 -2.36
N THR A 240 33.49 21.62 -1.30
CA THR A 240 34.04 21.82 0.03
C THR A 240 35.33 21.03 0.07
N ALA A 241 36.45 21.75 0.05
CA ALA A 241 37.74 21.18 0.42
C ALA A 241 37.56 20.34 1.71
N PRO A 242 38.21 19.17 1.82
CA PRO A 242 38.08 18.33 3.00
C PRO A 242 38.45 19.16 4.23
N GLY A 243 37.43 19.50 5.04
CA GLY A 243 37.67 20.16 6.31
C GLY A 243 38.54 19.24 7.17
N LYS A 244 39.61 19.78 7.76
CA LYS A 244 40.38 19.06 8.78
C LYS A 244 39.44 18.82 9.96
N VAL A 245 38.93 17.60 10.08
CA VAL A 245 38.43 17.13 11.37
C VAL A 245 39.66 16.60 12.11
N GLU A 246 39.99 17.26 13.22
CA GLU A 246 40.96 16.70 14.15
C GLU A 246 40.47 15.31 14.57
N ASN A 247 41.33 14.29 14.42
CA ASN A 247 41.10 12.97 14.98
C ASN A 247 41.18 13.06 16.50
N GLN A 248 40.17 13.65 17.13
CA GLN A 248 40.03 13.58 18.57
C GLN A 248 39.58 12.16 18.92
N THR A 249 40.42 11.48 19.70
CA THR A 249 40.19 10.15 20.29
C THR A 249 39.15 10.22 21.40
N ASP A 250 37.96 10.74 21.10
CA ASP A 250 36.82 10.66 22.01
C ASP A 250 36.09 9.35 21.73
N ASN A 251 36.31 8.34 22.58
CA ASN A 251 35.70 7.01 22.45
C ASN A 251 34.23 6.97 22.87
N SER A 252 33.67 8.13 23.27
CA SER A 252 32.31 8.23 23.78
C SER A 252 31.33 8.59 22.67
N TRP A 253 30.15 7.96 22.69
CA TRP A 253 29.13 8.08 21.65
C TRP A 253 27.79 8.56 22.19
N VAL A 254 27.14 9.42 21.42
CA VAL A 254 25.79 9.92 21.64
C VAL A 254 24.85 9.30 20.61
N SER A 255 23.69 8.87 21.06
CA SER A 255 22.64 8.25 20.27
C SER A 255 21.41 9.15 20.15
N VAL A 256 20.87 9.24 18.94
CA VAL A 256 19.57 9.84 18.65
C VAL A 256 18.70 8.79 17.97
N LYS A 257 17.61 8.39 18.64
CA LYS A 257 16.67 7.41 18.10
C LYS A 257 15.69 8.09 17.15
N LEU A 258 15.49 7.48 15.99
CA LEU A 258 14.57 7.92 14.96
C LEU A 258 13.45 6.91 14.76
N ARG A 259 12.21 7.39 14.66
CA ARG A 259 11.07 6.63 14.17
C ARG A 259 10.74 7.10 12.76
N VAL A 260 10.63 6.15 11.83
CA VAL A 260 10.28 6.38 10.43
C VAL A 260 8.93 5.72 10.18
N LYS A 261 7.89 6.54 9.99
CA LYS A 261 6.56 6.06 9.58
C LYS A 261 6.44 6.19 8.07
N THR A 262 6.15 5.09 7.38
CA THR A 262 5.85 5.12 5.94
C THR A 262 4.47 5.73 5.71
N GLU A 263 4.37 6.85 5.01
CA GLU A 263 3.09 7.49 4.65
C GLU A 263 2.53 6.96 3.32
N SER A 264 3.42 6.45 2.45
CA SER A 264 3.08 5.66 1.27
C SER A 264 3.95 4.42 1.19
N PRO A 265 3.66 3.44 0.32
CA PRO A 265 4.51 2.26 0.19
C PRO A 265 5.95 2.66 -0.18
N VAL A 266 6.96 1.97 0.36
CA VAL A 266 8.38 2.30 0.15
C VAL A 266 9.09 1.16 -0.55
N ILE A 267 9.64 1.45 -1.74
CA ILE A 267 10.43 0.48 -2.51
C ILE A 267 11.91 0.69 -2.16
N ILE A 268 12.52 -0.30 -1.53
CA ILE A 268 13.96 -0.37 -1.32
C ILE A 268 14.48 -1.52 -2.18
N SER A 269 14.92 -1.23 -3.40
CA SER A 269 15.31 -2.26 -4.36
C SER A 269 16.31 -3.26 -3.76
N LYS A 270 15.93 -4.53 -3.76
CA LYS A 270 16.76 -5.66 -3.34
C LYS A 270 17.38 -6.34 -4.55
N ARG A 271 16.53 -6.72 -5.52
CA ARG A 271 16.88 -7.35 -6.80
C ARG A 271 15.68 -7.31 -7.74
N THR A 272 15.91 -7.63 -9.01
CA THR A 272 14.85 -7.82 -10.00
C THR A 272 14.78 -9.29 -10.40
N VAL A 273 13.59 -9.89 -10.34
CA VAL A 273 13.31 -11.28 -10.76
C VAL A 273 12.22 -11.24 -11.83
N GLY A 274 12.59 -11.56 -13.08
CA GLY A 274 11.69 -11.38 -14.22
C GLY A 274 11.26 -9.92 -14.36
N ASN A 275 9.95 -9.66 -14.33
CA ASN A 275 9.38 -8.30 -14.35
C ASN A 275 9.00 -7.77 -12.96
N VAL A 276 9.47 -8.41 -11.88
CA VAL A 276 9.19 -8.01 -10.49
C VAL A 276 10.45 -7.45 -9.85
N VAL A 277 10.38 -6.21 -9.35
CA VAL A 277 11.42 -5.61 -8.51
C VAL A 277 11.08 -5.88 -7.05
N GLU A 278 11.87 -6.73 -6.40
CA GLU A 278 11.72 -7.07 -4.99
C GLU A 278 12.25 -5.94 -4.09
N SER A 279 11.64 -5.77 -2.91
CA SER A 279 12.07 -4.80 -1.91
C SER A 279 12.72 -5.48 -0.70
N LEU A 280 13.68 -4.79 -0.07
CA LEU A 280 14.10 -5.08 1.30
C LEU A 280 12.92 -4.85 2.25
N ASP A 281 12.97 -5.52 3.40
CA ASP A 281 12.01 -5.42 4.49
C ASP A 281 12.46 -4.44 5.59
N TYR A 282 13.51 -3.65 5.33
CA TYR A 282 14.01 -2.56 6.15
C TYR A 282 14.47 -1.40 5.25
N ILE A 283 14.71 -0.23 5.85
CA ILE A 283 15.31 0.91 5.15
C ILE A 283 16.81 0.99 5.51
N PRO A 284 17.73 0.75 4.57
CA PRO A 284 19.16 0.85 4.83
C PRO A 284 19.58 2.23 5.34
N GLY A 285 20.59 2.26 6.21
CA GLY A 285 21.16 3.48 6.75
C GLY A 285 21.64 4.47 5.68
N THR A 286 22.08 3.98 4.51
CA THR A 286 22.42 4.79 3.32
C THR A 286 21.33 5.77 2.90
N HIS A 287 20.07 5.34 2.93
CA HIS A 287 18.94 6.16 2.54
C HIS A 287 18.67 7.27 3.57
N LEU A 288 18.82 6.95 4.85
CA LEU A 288 18.63 7.89 5.95
C LEU A 288 19.82 8.86 6.07
N LEU A 289 21.05 8.40 5.86
CA LEU A 289 22.27 9.20 5.93
C LEU A 289 22.21 10.41 4.99
N ARG A 290 21.68 10.24 3.78
CA ARG A 290 21.45 11.37 2.86
C ARG A 290 20.52 12.43 3.45
N LEU A 291 19.47 12.00 4.16
CA LEU A 291 18.51 12.91 4.81
C LEU A 291 19.15 13.62 5.99
N VAL A 292 19.88 12.88 6.83
CA VAL A 292 20.63 13.40 7.97
C VAL A 292 21.63 14.46 7.49
N ARG A 293 22.46 14.13 6.49
CA ARG A 293 23.41 15.07 5.88
C ARG A 293 22.75 16.35 5.41
N ARG A 294 21.69 16.26 4.61
CA ARG A 294 20.96 17.42 4.08
C ARG A 294 20.32 18.28 5.18
N ARG A 295 19.87 17.68 6.28
CA ARG A 295 19.20 18.40 7.37
C ARG A 295 20.20 19.06 8.30
N LEU A 296 21.30 18.39 8.61
CA LEU A 296 22.38 18.94 9.44
C LEU A 296 23.22 19.98 8.69
N SER A 297 23.36 19.88 7.36
CA SER A 297 24.05 20.90 6.56
C SER A 297 23.39 22.28 6.59
N LYS A 298 22.15 22.38 7.11
CA LYS A 298 21.46 23.66 7.38
C LYS A 298 22.11 24.45 8.51
N LEU A 299 22.96 23.81 9.32
CA LEU A 299 23.74 24.46 10.38
C LEU A 299 25.06 25.06 9.87
N ASN A 300 25.26 25.15 8.54
CA ASN A 300 26.50 25.60 7.91
C ASN A 300 27.76 24.84 8.34
N LEU A 301 27.60 23.64 8.93
CA LEU A 301 28.69 22.72 9.26
C LEU A 301 28.86 21.68 8.14
N ASN A 302 30.10 21.48 7.70
CA ASN A 302 30.43 20.40 6.79
C ASN A 302 30.66 19.10 7.57
N ILE A 303 29.69 18.18 7.51
CA ILE A 303 29.78 16.89 8.18
C ILE A 303 30.38 15.78 7.31
N ASP A 304 30.74 16.06 6.06
CA ASP A 304 31.24 15.04 5.12
C ASP A 304 32.53 14.36 5.59
N PRO A 305 33.52 15.07 6.17
CA PRO A 305 34.69 14.41 6.74
C PRO A 305 34.33 13.48 7.92
N ALA A 306 33.37 13.87 8.76
CA ALA A 306 32.90 13.03 9.85
C ALA A 306 32.21 11.75 9.35
N ILE A 307 31.49 11.83 8.22
CA ILE A 307 30.95 10.65 7.53
C ILE A 307 32.10 9.78 7.00
N ALA A 308 33.09 10.36 6.33
CA ALA A 308 34.21 9.61 5.76
C ALA A 308 35.04 8.89 6.82
N CYS A 309 35.26 9.53 7.98
CA CYS A 309 36.01 8.97 9.10
C CYS A 309 35.18 8.05 10.01
N GLY A 310 33.90 7.85 9.73
CA GLY A 310 33.05 6.96 10.55
C GLY A 310 32.69 7.52 11.93
N GLN A 311 32.68 8.84 12.12
CA GLN A 311 32.31 9.52 13.37
C GLN A 311 30.80 9.78 13.50
N ILE A 312 30.06 9.53 12.42
CA ILE A 312 28.60 9.49 12.38
C ILE A 312 28.16 8.18 11.75
N ILE A 313 27.21 7.51 12.39
CA ILE A 313 26.64 6.24 11.95
C ILE A 313 25.14 6.37 11.91
N VAL A 314 24.52 5.92 10.82
CA VAL A 314 23.08 5.83 10.70
C VAL A 314 22.72 4.36 10.50
N THR A 315 22.09 3.75 11.50
CA THR A 315 21.74 2.32 11.44
C THR A 315 20.58 2.07 10.47
N ASN A 316 20.38 0.80 10.10
CA ASN A 316 19.24 0.39 9.30
C ASN A 316 17.93 0.64 10.07
N ALA A 317 16.91 1.19 9.40
CA ALA A 317 15.57 1.33 9.97
C ALA A 317 14.81 0.00 9.87
N THR A 318 14.67 -0.71 10.99
CA THR A 318 13.98 -2.01 11.09
C THR A 318 12.65 -1.87 11.82
N VAL A 319 11.77 -2.87 11.75
CA VAL A 319 10.41 -2.77 12.30
C VAL A 319 10.39 -2.48 13.80
N GLU A 320 9.49 -1.59 14.21
CA GLU A 320 9.26 -1.30 15.63
C GLU A 320 8.52 -2.45 16.32
N ILE A 321 9.05 -2.88 17.46
CA ILE A 321 8.48 -3.87 18.39
C ILE A 321 8.58 -3.28 19.81
N ASP A 322 7.45 -3.09 20.48
CA ASP A 322 7.37 -2.47 21.82
C ASP A 322 8.11 -1.12 21.95
N ASN A 323 7.89 -0.21 20.99
CA ASN A 323 8.57 1.09 20.95
C ASN A 323 10.12 1.00 20.88
N GLN A 324 10.68 -0.15 20.49
CA GLN A 324 12.10 -0.33 20.25
C GLN A 324 12.37 -0.83 18.83
N GLN A 325 13.61 -0.61 18.37
CA GLN A 325 14.12 -1.14 17.12
C GLN A 325 14.20 -2.67 17.19
N GLY A 326 13.49 -3.36 16.29
CA GLY A 326 13.57 -4.81 16.15
C GLY A 326 14.95 -5.25 15.68
N LYS A 327 15.51 -6.27 16.33
CA LYS A 327 16.81 -6.86 15.97
C LYS A 327 16.59 -8.03 15.02
N PRO A 328 17.50 -8.30 14.06
CA PRO A 328 17.37 -9.47 13.19
C PRO A 328 17.36 -10.76 14.02
N VAL A 329 16.58 -11.75 13.59
CA VAL A 329 16.54 -13.06 14.24
C VAL A 329 17.93 -13.73 14.18
N PRO A 330 18.53 -14.12 15.32
CA PRO A 330 19.77 -14.89 15.35
C PRO A 330 19.62 -16.23 14.64
N LEU A 331 20.57 -16.56 13.77
CA LEU A 331 20.54 -17.80 12.98
C LEU A 331 20.69 -19.08 13.81
N CYS A 332 21.16 -18.99 15.06
CA CYS A 332 21.22 -20.10 16.01
C CYS A 332 19.84 -20.52 16.56
N LEU A 333 18.78 -19.77 16.29
CA LEU A 333 17.43 -20.10 16.73
C LEU A 333 16.75 -21.07 15.74
N PHE A 334 16.16 -22.14 16.29
CA PHE A 334 15.44 -23.17 15.56
C PHE A 334 14.10 -23.45 16.24
N SER A 335 13.14 -23.94 15.46
CA SER A 335 11.85 -24.41 15.95
C SER A 335 11.53 -25.79 15.39
N GLU A 336 10.63 -26.51 16.04
CA GLU A 336 10.09 -27.76 15.50
C GLU A 336 9.16 -27.45 14.32
N LYS A 337 9.33 -28.17 13.22
CA LYS A 337 8.58 -27.91 11.98
C LYS A 337 7.06 -28.11 12.14
N ALA A 338 6.64 -29.03 13.01
CA ALA A 338 5.24 -29.39 13.20
C ALA A 338 4.45 -28.37 14.03
N THR A 339 5.01 -27.93 15.15
CA THR A 339 4.37 -26.99 16.08
C THR A 339 4.49 -25.54 15.62
N GLY A 340 5.53 -25.23 14.83
CA GLY A 340 5.83 -23.89 14.32
C GLY A 340 6.46 -22.98 15.38
N GLY A 341 7.41 -22.14 14.98
CA GLY A 341 8.19 -21.32 15.91
C GLY A 341 7.69 -19.89 16.09
N LEU A 342 8.55 -18.92 15.79
CA LEU A 342 8.38 -17.52 16.19
C LEU A 342 7.07 -16.91 15.67
N SER A 343 6.69 -17.24 14.44
CA SER A 343 5.46 -16.73 13.81
C SER A 343 4.16 -17.30 14.39
N LYS A 344 4.23 -18.44 15.09
CA LYS A 344 3.06 -19.13 15.68
C LYS A 344 3.07 -19.14 17.21
N GLY A 345 4.07 -18.52 17.84
CA GLY A 345 4.21 -18.53 19.29
C GLY A 345 4.65 -19.89 19.86
N GLY A 346 5.26 -20.78 19.06
CA GLY A 346 5.72 -22.07 19.55
C GLY A 346 7.15 -22.03 20.11
N LYS A 347 7.63 -23.20 20.57
CA LYS A 347 8.94 -23.35 21.22
C LYS A 347 10.09 -23.04 20.28
N ILE A 348 11.11 -22.37 20.82
CA ILE A 348 12.34 -21.99 20.13
C ILE A 348 13.53 -22.55 20.89
N TYR A 349 14.49 -23.09 20.17
CA TYR A 349 15.72 -23.67 20.71
C TYR A 349 16.93 -22.85 20.23
N ASN A 350 17.77 -22.42 21.16
CA ASN A 350 19.06 -21.81 20.88
C ASN A 350 20.12 -22.91 20.79
N ARG A 351 20.50 -23.27 19.57
CA ARG A 351 21.45 -24.36 19.30
C ARG A 351 22.89 -24.09 19.75
N PHE A 352 23.21 -22.89 20.26
CA PHE A 352 24.50 -22.61 20.88
C PHE A 352 24.61 -23.09 22.33
N VAL A 353 23.46 -23.28 23.00
CA VAL A 353 23.39 -23.59 24.44
C VAL A 353 22.62 -24.90 24.67
N GLU A 354 21.65 -25.18 23.80
CA GLU A 354 20.76 -26.34 23.88
C GLU A 354 21.13 -27.41 22.85
N ASN A 355 20.97 -28.67 23.26
CA ASN A 355 21.15 -29.81 22.37
C ASN A 355 20.02 -29.89 21.34
N GLU A 356 20.22 -30.67 20.28
CA GLU A 356 19.16 -30.98 19.33
C GLU A 356 18.00 -31.71 20.03
N PRO A 357 16.77 -31.20 20.00
CA PRO A 357 15.59 -31.94 20.46
C PRO A 357 15.24 -33.07 19.47
N GLU A 358 14.48 -34.05 19.94
CA GLU A 358 13.97 -35.13 19.10
C GLU A 358 12.93 -34.59 18.09
N GLY A 359 13.26 -34.66 16.80
CA GLY A 359 12.35 -34.27 15.71
C GLY A 359 13.01 -33.42 14.62
N GLN A 360 12.25 -33.13 13.55
CA GLN A 360 12.76 -32.30 12.45
C GLN A 360 12.71 -30.81 12.81
N LEU A 361 13.89 -30.21 12.97
CA LEU A 361 14.03 -28.78 13.17
C LEU A 361 13.96 -27.97 11.87
N LYS A 362 13.50 -26.72 12.01
CA LYS A 362 13.56 -25.67 11.01
C LYS A 362 14.22 -24.44 11.61
N GLY A 363 15.19 -23.89 10.90
CA GLY A 363 15.82 -22.64 11.32
C GLY A 363 14.87 -21.45 11.22
N GLU A 364 14.89 -20.57 12.21
CA GLU A 364 14.23 -19.27 12.16
C GLU A 364 15.11 -18.25 11.43
N ARG A 365 14.63 -17.72 10.31
CA ARG A 365 15.47 -17.03 9.32
C ARG A 365 14.91 -15.71 8.81
N ALA A 366 13.75 -15.28 9.32
CA ALA A 366 13.03 -14.13 8.80
C ALA A 366 12.44 -13.28 9.92
N GLY A 367 12.34 -11.98 9.67
CA GLY A 367 11.76 -11.02 10.59
C GLY A 367 12.71 -10.53 11.67
N TYR A 368 12.13 -9.84 12.63
CA TYR A 368 12.82 -9.12 13.68
C TYR A 368 12.24 -9.49 15.03
N ILE A 369 13.05 -9.35 16.07
CA ILE A 369 12.69 -9.70 17.44
C ILE A 369 13.05 -8.59 18.42
N ASN A 370 12.28 -8.55 19.50
CA ASN A 370 12.63 -7.88 20.73
C ASN A 370 12.59 -8.91 21.88
N PHE A 371 13.54 -8.81 22.81
CA PHE A 371 13.62 -9.67 23.98
C PHE A 371 13.66 -8.82 25.24
N GLN A 372 12.63 -8.98 26.08
CA GLN A 372 12.51 -8.30 27.36
C GLN A 372 11.79 -9.22 28.35
N SER A 373 12.24 -9.24 29.61
CA SER A 373 11.58 -9.98 30.70
C SER A 373 11.22 -11.42 30.35
N GLN A 374 12.17 -12.18 29.79
CA GLN A 374 12.01 -13.57 29.33
C GLN A 374 10.93 -13.80 28.24
N THR A 375 10.46 -12.72 27.61
CA THR A 375 9.49 -12.78 26.52
C THR A 375 10.15 -12.41 25.20
N ILE A 376 9.92 -13.23 24.18
CA ILE A 376 10.31 -12.95 22.79
C ILE A 376 9.07 -12.47 22.05
N LYS A 377 9.17 -11.29 21.43
CA LYS A 377 8.21 -10.82 20.44
C LYS A 377 8.84 -10.84 19.08
N HIS A 378 8.12 -11.40 18.10
CA HIS A 378 8.53 -11.50 16.71
C HIS A 378 7.60 -10.68 15.82
N LYS A 379 8.17 -10.06 14.80
CA LYS A 379 7.40 -9.31 13.81
C LYS A 379 8.07 -9.36 12.45
N THR A 380 7.27 -9.49 11.40
CA THR A 380 7.71 -9.33 10.01
C THR A 380 7.16 -8.03 9.43
N VAL A 381 7.84 -7.50 8.41
CA VAL A 381 7.31 -6.36 7.66
C VAL A 381 6.42 -6.87 6.55
N ASN A 382 5.19 -6.36 6.51
CA ASN A 382 4.26 -6.68 5.43
C ASN A 382 4.70 -5.95 4.16
N LEU A 383 4.90 -6.74 3.10
CA LEU A 383 5.21 -6.24 1.77
C LEU A 383 3.96 -6.31 0.89
N CYS A 384 3.70 -5.29 0.08
CA CYS A 384 2.67 -5.30 -0.96
C CYS A 384 3.30 -5.40 -2.35
N ILE A 385 2.54 -5.88 -3.33
CA ILE A 385 2.96 -5.92 -4.73
C ILE A 385 1.97 -5.08 -5.54
N ASP A 386 2.49 -4.12 -6.30
CA ASP A 386 1.73 -3.29 -7.20
C ASP A 386 2.20 -3.47 -8.63
N THR A 387 1.27 -3.81 -9.52
CA THR A 387 1.53 -3.93 -10.96
C THR A 387 1.37 -2.57 -11.65
N HIS A 388 2.28 -2.28 -12.56
CA HIS A 388 2.29 -1.09 -13.41
C HIS A 388 2.50 -1.49 -14.86
N ASN A 389 2.25 -0.55 -15.75
CA ASN A 389 2.49 -0.73 -17.17
C ASN A 389 3.02 0.55 -17.82
N THR A 390 3.72 0.37 -18.93
CA THR A 390 3.96 1.43 -19.90
C THR A 390 3.02 1.20 -21.07
N VAL A 391 2.29 2.23 -21.47
CA VAL A 391 1.28 2.15 -22.54
C VAL A 391 1.89 2.73 -23.82
N GLU A 392 1.75 2.01 -24.93
CA GLU A 392 2.12 2.55 -26.23
C GLU A 392 0.97 3.37 -26.81
N ASP A 393 1.23 4.62 -27.18
CA ASP A 393 0.18 5.58 -27.50
C ASP A 393 -0.65 5.23 -28.73
N GLN A 394 -0.03 4.62 -29.75
CA GLN A 394 -0.73 4.22 -30.97
C GLN A 394 -1.84 3.21 -30.65
N TYR A 395 -1.49 2.16 -29.89
CA TYR A 395 -2.39 1.05 -29.57
C TYR A 395 -3.18 1.25 -28.27
N GLN A 396 -2.76 2.18 -27.41
CA GLN A 396 -3.33 2.44 -26.08
C GLN A 396 -3.40 1.17 -25.21
N ARG A 397 -2.37 0.32 -25.32
CA ARG A 397 -2.19 -0.88 -24.51
C ARG A 397 -0.71 -1.07 -24.20
N PRO A 398 -0.38 -1.83 -23.14
CA PRO A 398 1.01 -2.22 -22.89
C PRO A 398 1.51 -3.13 -24.00
N THR A 399 2.71 -2.84 -24.49
CA THR A 399 3.47 -3.68 -25.42
C THR A 399 4.86 -3.88 -24.85
N SER A 400 5.49 -5.02 -25.15
CA SER A 400 6.87 -5.32 -24.72
C SER A 400 7.85 -4.23 -25.17
N ASP A 401 7.58 -3.62 -26.32
CA ASP A 401 8.47 -2.69 -27.01
C ASP A 401 8.64 -1.36 -26.26
N VAL A 402 7.63 -0.97 -25.47
CA VAL A 402 7.68 0.23 -24.60
C VAL A 402 7.92 -0.11 -23.12
N GLY A 403 8.24 -1.38 -22.80
CA GLY A 403 8.54 -1.85 -21.44
C GLY A 403 7.45 -2.71 -20.79
N GLY A 404 6.27 -2.84 -21.41
CA GLY A 404 5.25 -3.81 -21.02
C GLY A 404 4.69 -3.65 -19.61
N VAL A 405 4.49 -4.78 -18.93
CA VAL A 405 3.92 -4.87 -17.57
C VAL A 405 5.00 -5.28 -16.59
N TYR A 406 5.12 -4.57 -15.47
CA TYR A 406 6.11 -4.81 -14.42
C TYR A 406 5.51 -4.59 -13.04
N SER A 407 6.06 -5.21 -12.01
CA SER A 407 5.54 -5.11 -10.64
C SER A 407 6.61 -4.63 -9.67
N TYR A 408 6.20 -3.83 -8.69
CA TYR A 408 7.05 -3.46 -7.56
C TYR A 408 6.54 -4.13 -6.30
N GLN A 409 7.44 -4.81 -5.59
CA GLN A 409 7.23 -5.10 -4.18
C GLN A 409 7.65 -3.86 -3.36
N ALA A 410 6.90 -3.54 -2.30
CA ALA A 410 7.17 -2.40 -1.44
C ALA A 410 6.82 -2.69 0.02
N ILE A 411 7.53 -2.05 0.96
CA ILE A 411 7.12 -1.96 2.36
C ILE A 411 5.76 -1.24 2.40
N GLN A 412 4.75 -1.83 3.03
CA GLN A 412 3.40 -1.25 3.09
C GLN A 412 3.39 0.11 3.79
N SER A 413 2.44 0.96 3.42
CA SER A 413 2.17 2.21 4.13
C SER A 413 1.76 1.94 5.58
N ASN A 414 1.91 2.95 6.44
CA ASN A 414 1.73 2.88 7.90
C ASN A 414 2.64 1.90 8.65
N THR A 415 3.66 1.33 7.99
CA THR A 415 4.75 0.61 8.68
C THR A 415 5.55 1.60 9.53
N ILE A 416 5.80 1.21 10.78
CA ILE A 416 6.64 1.97 11.71
C ILE A 416 7.97 1.23 11.84
N LEU A 417 9.04 1.93 11.47
CA LEU A 417 10.42 1.47 11.57
C LEU A 417 11.17 2.35 12.56
N GLN A 418 12.21 1.83 13.21
CA GLN A 418 13.14 2.62 14.02
C GLN A 418 14.58 2.45 13.53
N ALA A 419 15.31 3.55 13.57
CA ALA A 419 16.75 3.62 13.33
C ALA A 419 17.43 4.43 14.45
N GLU A 420 18.75 4.45 14.42
CA GLU A 420 19.58 5.18 15.36
C GLU A 420 20.62 5.99 14.59
N ILE A 421 20.83 7.24 14.99
CA ILE A 421 22.00 8.01 14.61
C ILE A 421 22.96 8.01 15.79
N ARG A 422 24.18 7.53 15.57
CA ARG A 422 25.25 7.53 16.56
C ARG A 422 26.30 8.53 16.13
N LEU A 423 26.72 9.40 17.04
CA LEU A 423 27.73 10.42 16.80
C LEU A 423 28.79 10.34 17.88
N CYS A 424 30.05 10.55 17.54
CA CYS A 424 31.07 10.83 18.55
C CYS A 424 30.64 12.06 19.37
N SER A 425 30.89 12.03 20.68
CA SER A 425 30.46 13.11 21.59
C SER A 425 31.05 14.47 21.21
N SER A 426 32.27 14.51 20.68
CA SER A 426 32.90 15.72 20.14
C SER A 426 32.06 16.38 19.03
N LEU A 427 31.60 15.59 18.06
CA LEU A 427 30.73 16.05 16.97
C LEU A 427 29.35 16.50 17.51
N ALA A 428 28.77 15.75 18.46
CA ALA A 428 27.50 16.11 19.08
C ALA A 428 27.61 17.45 19.85
N LYS A 429 28.72 17.70 20.54
CA LYS A 429 29.02 18.99 21.19
C LYS A 429 29.12 20.11 20.16
N GLU A 430 29.81 19.90 19.04
CA GLU A 430 29.94 20.92 17.99
C GLU A 430 28.59 21.29 17.36
N LEU A 431 27.74 20.30 17.08
CA LEU A 431 26.36 20.54 16.63
C LEU A 431 25.56 21.33 17.67
N SER A 432 25.76 21.02 18.96
CA SER A 432 25.07 21.69 20.07
C SER A 432 25.50 23.15 20.25
N LYS A 433 26.74 23.52 19.88
CA LYS A 433 27.19 24.92 19.86
C LYS A 433 26.44 25.74 18.80
N GLN A 434 26.16 25.15 17.64
CA GLN A 434 25.39 25.82 16.58
C GLN A 434 23.90 25.89 16.90
N ARG A 435 23.35 24.80 17.48
CA ARG A 435 21.95 24.71 17.88
C ARG A 435 21.79 23.67 18.99
N SER A 436 21.36 24.11 20.16
CA SER A 436 21.23 23.25 21.35
C SER A 436 20.24 22.08 21.16
N ASP A 437 19.24 22.22 20.29
CA ASP A 437 18.24 21.21 19.95
C ASP A 437 18.38 20.68 18.51
N TRP A 438 19.61 20.62 17.97
CA TRP A 438 19.89 20.28 16.56
C TRP A 438 19.18 19.03 16.04
N TRP A 439 18.94 18.02 16.89
CA TRP A 439 18.25 16.78 16.52
C TRP A 439 16.82 17.04 16.04
N ASN A 440 16.16 18.12 16.46
CA ASN A 440 14.83 18.49 15.98
C ASN A 440 14.81 18.79 14.47
N LEU A 441 15.95 19.14 13.86
CA LEU A 441 16.06 19.29 12.40
C LEU A 441 15.78 17.98 11.64
N LEU A 442 15.92 16.83 12.33
CA LEU A 442 15.67 15.50 11.79
C LEU A 442 14.18 15.14 11.72
N LYS A 443 13.29 15.93 12.33
CA LYS A 443 11.82 15.72 12.30
C LYS A 443 11.20 16.21 11.00
N GLY A 444 10.12 15.57 10.55
CA GLY A 444 9.30 16.03 9.42
C GLY A 444 9.26 15.05 8.24
N SER A 445 8.50 15.41 7.21
CA SER A 445 8.27 14.55 6.04
C SER A 445 9.46 14.52 5.08
N ASP A 446 9.65 13.37 4.43
CA ASP A 446 10.71 13.14 3.45
C ASP A 446 10.35 12.04 2.45
N ARG A 447 11.29 11.74 1.53
CA ARG A 447 11.11 10.73 0.49
C ARG A 447 12.30 9.76 0.38
N ILE A 448 12.03 8.47 0.51
CA ILE A 448 13.02 7.38 0.53
C ILE A 448 12.72 6.34 -0.58
N GLY A 449 13.74 5.61 -1.05
CA GLY A 449 13.55 4.51 -2.00
C GLY A 449 13.46 4.88 -3.48
N GLN A 450 12.78 4.05 -4.28
CA GLN A 450 12.58 4.22 -5.73
C GLN A 450 11.21 4.84 -6.05
N SER A 451 11.07 5.42 -7.25
CA SER A 451 9.81 6.00 -7.78
C SER A 451 9.19 7.06 -6.86
N LYS A 452 10.05 7.80 -6.14
CA LYS A 452 9.68 8.76 -5.09
C LYS A 452 8.77 9.90 -5.55
N LYS A 453 8.79 10.23 -6.84
CA LYS A 453 7.97 11.30 -7.44
C LYS A 453 6.48 10.90 -7.58
N ASP A 454 6.21 9.58 -7.56
CA ASP A 454 4.89 8.98 -7.79
C ASP A 454 4.31 8.39 -6.49
N ASN A 455 3.75 7.17 -6.53
CA ASN A 455 3.06 6.49 -5.42
C ASN A 455 3.94 6.19 -4.21
N TYR A 456 5.27 6.22 -4.36
CA TYR A 456 6.18 5.56 -3.43
C TYR A 456 7.02 6.53 -2.61
N GLY A 457 7.51 6.02 -1.49
CA GLY A 457 8.63 6.57 -0.76
C GLY A 457 8.31 7.66 0.25
N ALA A 458 7.06 8.11 0.39
CA ALA A 458 6.70 9.14 1.36
C ALA A 458 6.87 8.60 2.79
N VAL A 459 7.63 9.32 3.62
CA VAL A 459 7.89 8.95 5.02
C VAL A 459 7.78 10.16 5.93
N ARG A 460 7.43 9.94 7.20
CA ARG A 460 7.52 10.93 8.27
C ARG A 460 8.56 10.47 9.29
N LEU A 461 9.50 11.37 9.59
CA LEU A 461 10.51 11.14 10.62
C LEU A 461 10.12 11.83 11.93
N GLU A 462 10.24 11.08 13.01
CA GLU A 462 10.11 11.54 14.39
C GLU A 462 11.41 11.23 15.14
N VAL A 463 11.75 12.08 16.10
CA VAL A 463 12.89 11.84 17.01
C VAL A 463 12.32 11.37 18.34
N LEU A 464 12.85 10.25 18.84
CA LEU A 464 12.41 9.62 20.08
C LEU A 464 13.34 10.03 21.22
N GLY A 465 12.88 10.98 22.04
CA GLY A 465 13.62 11.50 23.18
C GLY A 465 14.76 12.45 22.80
N ASN A 466 15.56 12.81 23.80
CA ASN A 466 16.77 13.63 23.64
C ASN A 466 17.98 12.76 23.31
N PRO A 467 19.05 13.33 22.74
CA PRO A 467 20.31 12.61 22.57
C PRO A 467 20.77 12.04 23.90
N ALA A 468 21.12 10.76 23.91
CA ALA A 468 21.51 10.03 25.10
C ALA A 468 22.89 9.41 24.92
N GLN A 469 23.68 9.34 25.99
CA GLN A 469 24.94 8.62 25.96
C GLN A 469 24.67 7.13 25.71
N LEU A 470 25.40 6.53 24.76
CA LEU A 470 25.37 5.09 24.58
C LEU A 470 26.02 4.42 25.80
N SER A 471 25.17 3.83 26.63
CA SER A 471 25.57 2.94 27.71
C SER A 471 25.60 1.52 27.17
N ALA A 472 26.71 0.82 27.39
CA ALA A 472 26.85 -0.55 26.96
C ALA A 472 26.46 -1.50 28.08
N ASN A 473 25.65 -2.51 27.75
CA ASN A 473 25.47 -3.66 28.63
C ASN A 473 26.72 -4.53 28.46
N THR A 474 27.63 -4.44 29.42
CA THR A 474 28.96 -5.06 29.38
C THR A 474 29.06 -6.08 30.49
N ASP A 475 28.09 -7.00 30.55
CA ASP A 475 28.24 -8.22 31.33
C ASP A 475 29.39 -9.03 30.69
N VAL A 476 30.59 -8.71 31.14
CA VAL A 476 31.78 -9.54 30.98
C VAL A 476 31.74 -10.50 32.14
N ASN A 477 31.05 -11.62 31.94
CA ASN A 477 31.34 -12.77 32.79
C ASN A 477 32.81 -13.13 32.57
N ASN A 478 33.51 -13.60 33.61
CA ASN A 478 34.88 -14.17 33.51
C ASN A 478 34.94 -15.44 32.63
N SER A 479 34.06 -15.58 31.64
CA SER A 479 34.05 -16.65 30.67
C SER A 479 35.14 -16.41 29.64
N HIS A 480 35.93 -17.44 29.36
CA HIS A 480 36.81 -17.52 28.19
C HIS A 480 36.03 -17.61 26.85
N GLU A 481 34.74 -17.26 26.85
CA GLU A 481 33.87 -17.27 25.67
C GLU A 481 33.28 -15.88 25.41
N LEU A 482 33.23 -15.50 24.14
CA LEU A 482 32.60 -14.28 23.64
C LEU A 482 31.59 -14.64 22.56
N THR A 483 30.32 -14.28 22.77
CA THR A 483 29.30 -14.47 21.73
C THR A 483 29.09 -13.19 20.93
N VAL A 484 28.98 -13.31 19.61
CA VAL A 484 28.82 -12.17 18.69
C VAL A 484 27.56 -12.39 17.86
N LEU A 485 26.69 -11.39 17.82
CA LEU A 485 25.53 -11.30 16.93
C LEU A 485 25.71 -10.13 15.97
N LEU A 486 25.60 -10.39 14.66
CA LEU A 486 25.59 -9.34 13.64
C LEU A 486 24.18 -8.76 13.52
N LEU A 487 24.03 -7.47 13.82
CA LEU A 487 22.77 -6.72 13.73
C LEU A 487 22.53 -6.12 12.34
N SER A 488 23.58 -5.96 11.55
CA SER A 488 23.52 -5.61 10.14
C SER A 488 24.60 -6.36 9.35
N ASP A 489 24.55 -6.24 8.02
CA ASP A 489 25.56 -6.86 7.16
C ASP A 489 26.95 -6.28 7.46
N VAL A 490 27.96 -7.16 7.58
CA VAL A 490 29.34 -6.78 7.87
C VAL A 490 30.19 -6.96 6.61
N LEU A 491 30.84 -5.87 6.20
CA LEU A 491 31.71 -5.80 5.04
C LEU A 491 33.16 -5.79 5.52
N LEU A 492 33.91 -6.84 5.20
CA LEU A 492 35.32 -6.98 5.57
C LEU A 492 36.18 -7.11 4.32
N ARG A 493 37.48 -6.86 4.51
CA ARG A 493 38.51 -7.12 3.52
C ARG A 493 39.52 -8.09 4.06
N ASP A 494 40.03 -8.96 3.19
CA ASP A 494 41.19 -9.79 3.51
C ASP A 494 42.49 -8.95 3.48
N GLU A 495 43.61 -9.59 3.80
CA GLU A 495 44.96 -9.01 3.73
C GLU A 495 45.34 -8.45 2.34
N ARG A 496 44.66 -8.87 1.27
CA ARG A 496 44.85 -8.38 -0.11
C ARG A 496 43.79 -7.35 -0.51
N LEU A 497 43.06 -6.80 0.46
CA LEU A 497 42.00 -5.80 0.31
C LEU A 497 40.77 -6.28 -0.50
N ARG A 498 40.60 -7.60 -0.68
CA ARG A 498 39.47 -8.20 -1.39
C ARG A 498 38.29 -8.36 -0.43
N PRO A 499 37.03 -8.10 -0.86
CA PRO A 499 35.85 -8.40 -0.05
C PRO A 499 35.86 -9.85 0.43
N THR A 500 35.65 -10.07 1.73
CA THR A 500 35.69 -11.40 2.34
C THR A 500 34.47 -11.67 3.22
N THR A 501 34.07 -12.92 3.26
CA THR A 501 33.04 -13.47 4.15
C THR A 501 33.64 -14.51 5.11
N SER A 502 34.98 -14.54 5.22
CA SER A 502 35.69 -15.45 6.12
C SER A 502 35.46 -15.06 7.58
N ILE A 503 35.15 -16.07 8.38
CA ILE A 503 35.01 -15.93 9.83
C ILE A 503 36.36 -15.70 10.49
N ASP A 504 37.45 -16.24 9.94
CA ASP A 504 38.80 -16.00 10.45
C ASP A 504 39.22 -14.54 10.27
N CYS A 505 38.83 -13.91 9.15
CA CYS A 505 39.04 -12.47 8.95
C CYS A 505 38.24 -11.64 9.96
N LEU A 506 36.99 -12.03 10.26
CA LEU A 506 36.19 -11.36 11.30
C LEU A 506 36.83 -11.54 12.69
N ALA A 507 37.29 -12.75 13.00
CA ALA A 507 37.94 -13.05 14.28
C ALA A 507 39.24 -12.26 14.47
N ALA A 508 40.08 -12.18 13.43
CA ALA A 508 41.30 -11.40 13.45
C ALA A 508 41.05 -9.90 13.62
N GLU A 509 40.07 -9.35 12.89
CA GLU A 509 39.71 -7.93 13.02
C GLU A 509 39.12 -7.63 14.42
N LEU A 510 38.25 -8.50 14.94
CA LEU A 510 37.73 -8.36 16.30
C LEU A 510 38.84 -8.47 17.35
N ALA A 511 39.77 -9.43 17.23
CA ALA A 511 40.87 -9.61 18.16
C ALA A 511 41.74 -8.36 18.23
N LYS A 512 42.08 -7.79 17.06
CA LYS A 512 42.81 -6.53 16.94
C LYS A 512 42.08 -5.37 17.61
N LEU A 513 40.78 -5.22 17.38
CA LEU A 513 40.01 -4.10 17.93
C LEU A 513 39.73 -4.24 19.43
N LEU A 514 39.62 -5.47 19.92
CA LEU A 514 39.42 -5.80 21.34
C LEU A 514 40.73 -5.85 22.13
N GLU A 515 41.88 -5.77 21.46
CA GLU A 515 43.21 -5.85 22.07
C GLU A 515 43.42 -7.16 22.85
N VAL A 516 42.92 -8.27 22.28
CA VAL A 516 43.14 -9.64 22.79
C VAL A 516 44.11 -10.40 21.88
N ASP A 517 44.77 -11.42 22.43
CA ASP A 517 45.79 -12.18 21.71
C ASP A 517 45.18 -12.95 20.53
N LYS A 518 44.03 -13.59 20.76
CA LYS A 518 43.37 -14.40 19.73
C LYS A 518 41.89 -14.65 20.02
N LEU A 519 41.11 -14.70 18.95
CA LEU A 519 39.76 -15.23 18.93
C LEU A 519 39.73 -16.48 18.05
N THR A 520 39.24 -17.60 18.58
CA THR A 520 39.07 -18.84 17.83
C THR A 520 37.62 -19.31 17.93
N ILE A 521 37.03 -19.82 16.85
CA ILE A 521 35.66 -20.35 16.93
C ILE A 521 35.65 -21.52 17.90
N ARG A 522 34.73 -21.48 18.87
CA ARG A 522 34.53 -22.56 19.83
C ARG A 522 34.27 -23.86 19.07
N LYS A 523 34.90 -24.96 19.50
CA LYS A 523 34.61 -26.28 18.93
C LYS A 523 33.20 -26.71 19.33
N ASP A 524 32.45 -27.24 18.38
CA ASP A 524 31.15 -27.85 18.65
C ASP A 524 31.30 -28.97 19.68
N LYS A 525 30.42 -28.98 20.68
CA LYS A 525 30.44 -29.92 21.81
C LYS A 525 29.02 -30.34 22.15
N ASP A 526 28.81 -31.61 22.45
CA ASP A 526 27.52 -32.17 22.88
C ASP A 526 26.34 -31.85 21.94
N ASN A 527 26.56 -31.87 20.62
CA ASN A 527 25.58 -31.48 19.57
C ASN A 527 25.12 -30.00 19.61
N LYS A 528 25.88 -29.14 20.30
CA LYS A 528 25.71 -27.68 20.27
C LYS A 528 26.57 -27.08 19.17
N LEU A 529 25.99 -26.16 18.43
CA LEU A 529 26.66 -25.40 17.38
C LEU A 529 27.45 -24.24 17.99
N SER A 530 28.42 -23.74 17.23
CA SER A 530 29.22 -22.57 17.64
C SER A 530 29.26 -21.47 16.58
N LEU A 531 28.78 -21.76 15.36
CA LEU A 531 28.78 -20.82 14.24
C LEU A 531 27.53 -21.02 13.39
N MET A 532 26.79 -19.94 13.18
CA MET A 532 25.67 -19.88 12.24
C MET A 532 25.80 -18.59 11.44
N ALA A 533 26.35 -18.69 10.23
CA ALA A 533 26.60 -17.54 9.37
C ALA A 533 25.93 -17.69 8.01
N ARG A 534 25.59 -16.54 7.42
CA ARG A 534 25.12 -16.42 6.04
C ARG A 534 25.87 -15.31 5.34
N GLN A 535 25.92 -15.42 4.03
CA GLN A 535 26.49 -14.41 3.16
C GLN A 535 25.38 -13.65 2.46
N ASN A 536 25.60 -12.37 2.19
CA ASN A 536 24.70 -11.56 1.39
C ASN A 536 25.47 -10.79 0.32
N ARG A 537 24.80 -10.53 -0.81
CA ARG A 537 25.29 -9.68 -1.89
C ARG A 537 24.28 -8.56 -2.12
N ILE A 538 24.75 -7.32 -2.05
CA ILE A 538 23.95 -6.12 -2.31
C ILE A 538 24.49 -5.43 -3.55
N ASP A 539 23.66 -5.39 -4.59
CA ASP A 539 23.92 -4.62 -5.80
C ASP A 539 23.17 -3.28 -5.70
N SER A 540 23.88 -2.18 -5.89
CA SER A 540 23.30 -0.83 -5.72
C SER A 540 23.54 0.04 -6.95
N TRP A 541 22.75 1.11 -7.09
CA TRP A 541 22.80 2.00 -8.25
C TRP A 541 23.28 3.40 -7.87
N GLN A 542 24.16 3.97 -8.69
CA GLN A 542 24.59 5.36 -8.60
C GLN A 542 23.66 6.20 -9.48
N VAL A 543 22.73 6.92 -8.86
CA VAL A 543 21.71 7.74 -9.55
C VAL A 543 22.30 8.92 -10.33
N ARG A 544 23.27 9.65 -9.77
CA ARG A 544 23.91 10.82 -10.40
C ARG A 544 24.76 10.47 -11.62
N TRP A 545 25.34 9.28 -11.66
CA TRP A 545 26.18 8.80 -12.76
C TRP A 545 25.44 7.85 -13.70
N GLY A 546 24.24 7.38 -13.32
CA GLY A 546 23.47 6.43 -14.13
C GLY A 546 24.16 5.07 -14.28
N LEU A 547 24.96 4.65 -13.29
CA LEU A 547 25.78 3.44 -13.36
C LEU A 547 25.60 2.55 -12.11
N PRO A 548 25.76 1.22 -12.24
CA PRO A 548 25.81 0.34 -11.08
C PRO A 548 27.04 0.66 -10.21
N ARG A 549 26.87 0.57 -8.89
CA ARG A 549 27.97 0.60 -7.92
C ARG A 549 28.59 -0.80 -7.80
N PRO A 550 29.84 -0.90 -7.32
CA PRO A 550 30.43 -2.19 -6.97
C PRO A 550 29.52 -2.99 -6.03
N SER A 551 29.36 -4.27 -6.32
CA SER A 551 28.64 -5.22 -5.47
C SER A 551 29.27 -5.29 -4.09
N LEU A 552 28.46 -5.19 -3.05
CA LEU A 552 28.90 -5.39 -1.67
C LEU A 552 28.64 -6.83 -1.29
N VAL A 553 29.67 -7.56 -0.89
CA VAL A 553 29.57 -8.94 -0.43
C VAL A 553 30.06 -8.99 1.01
N GLY A 554 29.27 -9.58 1.90
CA GLY A 554 29.57 -9.60 3.33
C GLY A 554 28.79 -10.65 4.11
N LEU A 555 29.09 -10.74 5.41
CA LEU A 555 28.35 -11.57 6.35
C LEU A 555 27.01 -10.92 6.65
N SER A 556 25.92 -11.67 6.54
CA SER A 556 24.57 -11.11 6.68
C SER A 556 24.19 -10.87 8.14
N ALA A 557 23.29 -9.91 8.35
CA ALA A 557 22.57 -9.73 9.61
C ALA A 557 21.96 -11.06 10.12
N GLY A 558 21.88 -11.22 11.45
CA GLY A 558 21.44 -12.44 12.12
C GLY A 558 22.53 -13.51 12.26
N SER A 559 23.64 -13.41 11.50
CA SER A 559 24.79 -14.30 11.70
C SER A 559 25.29 -14.18 13.13
N CYS A 560 25.58 -15.30 13.75
CA CYS A 560 25.99 -15.37 15.15
C CYS A 560 27.04 -16.47 15.34
N MET A 561 27.90 -16.28 16.34
CA MET A 561 29.04 -17.16 16.60
C MET A 561 29.50 -17.06 18.05
N VAL A 562 30.20 -18.10 18.51
CA VAL A 562 30.84 -18.19 19.81
C VAL A 562 32.35 -18.35 19.62
N PHE A 563 33.12 -17.40 20.15
CA PHE A 563 34.58 -17.44 20.16
C PHE A 563 35.11 -17.88 21.53
N THR A 564 36.17 -18.67 21.55
CA THR A 564 37.08 -18.80 22.68
C THR A 564 38.09 -17.65 22.64
N VAL A 565 38.29 -17.02 23.79
CA VAL A 565 39.14 -15.82 23.95
C VAL A 565 40.46 -16.19 24.61
N GLU A 566 41.56 -15.87 23.95
CA GLU A 566 42.90 -15.84 24.53
C GLU A 566 43.24 -14.37 24.84
N GLY A 567 43.33 -14.02 26.12
CA GLY A 567 43.52 -12.64 26.60
C GLY A 567 42.36 -12.15 27.49
N ASN A 568 42.43 -10.88 27.90
CA ASN A 568 41.44 -10.24 28.78
C ASN A 568 40.49 -9.33 27.98
N LEU A 569 39.18 -9.52 28.15
CA LEU A 569 38.18 -8.67 27.54
C LEU A 569 37.98 -7.39 28.36
N ASP A 570 38.24 -6.23 27.74
CA ASP A 570 37.89 -4.93 28.32
C ASP A 570 36.41 -4.58 28.02
N PRO A 571 35.55 -4.42 29.05
CA PRO A 571 34.19 -3.91 28.91
C PRO A 571 34.09 -2.63 28.06
N ASN A 572 35.05 -1.71 28.19
CA ASN A 572 35.02 -0.43 27.48
C ASN A 572 35.27 -0.60 25.98
N LYS A 573 36.13 -1.55 25.59
CA LYS A 573 36.35 -1.89 24.17
C LYS A 573 35.12 -2.56 23.56
N LEU A 574 34.47 -3.46 24.29
CA LEU A 574 33.20 -4.07 23.86
C LEU A 574 32.13 -2.99 23.64
N ALA A 575 32.03 -2.02 24.56
CA ALA A 575 31.13 -0.88 24.46
C ALA A 575 31.44 -0.01 23.22
N GLU A 576 32.70 0.35 23.02
CA GLU A 576 33.17 1.17 21.90
C GLU A 576 32.86 0.51 20.56
N ILE A 577 33.18 -0.78 20.41
CA ILE A 577 32.95 -1.53 19.17
C ILE A 577 31.44 -1.72 18.92
N THR A 578 30.65 -1.96 19.96
CA THR A 578 29.18 -2.05 19.83
C THR A 578 28.59 -0.73 19.31
N ALA A 579 29.10 0.41 19.80
CA ALA A 579 28.65 1.73 19.38
C ALA A 579 29.09 2.06 17.94
N ARG A 580 30.38 1.85 17.62
CA ARG A 580 30.96 2.27 16.33
C ARG A 580 30.80 1.24 15.20
N GLY A 581 30.54 -0.03 15.52
CA GLY A 581 30.53 -1.15 14.57
C GLY A 581 31.92 -1.59 14.08
N ILE A 582 31.95 -2.53 13.14
CA ILE A 582 33.15 -3.14 12.57
C ILE A 582 33.13 -3.15 11.03
N GLY A 583 34.31 -3.10 10.40
CA GLY A 583 34.45 -3.21 8.95
C GLY A 583 34.19 -1.92 8.16
N ASP A 584 33.94 -2.08 6.87
CA ASP A 584 33.78 -0.99 5.90
C ASP A 584 32.38 -0.36 5.94
N ARG A 585 32.31 0.92 5.56
CA ARG A 585 31.04 1.68 5.34
C ARG A 585 30.11 1.74 6.56
N ARG A 586 30.67 1.77 7.78
CA ARG A 586 29.92 1.84 9.05
C ARG A 586 28.94 3.02 9.10
N SER A 587 29.31 4.18 8.55
CA SER A 587 28.44 5.36 8.50
C SER A 587 27.10 5.13 7.80
N GLU A 588 27.05 4.14 6.90
CA GLU A 588 25.88 3.77 6.13
C GLU A 588 25.01 2.69 6.81
N GLY A 589 25.38 2.27 8.02
CA GLY A 589 24.63 1.29 8.81
C GLY A 589 25.11 -0.16 8.68
N TYR A 590 26.18 -0.41 7.92
CA TYR A 590 26.87 -1.71 7.91
C TYR A 590 27.67 -1.91 9.21
N GLY A 591 28.07 -3.15 9.49
CA GLY A 591 29.01 -3.43 10.56
C GLY A 591 28.43 -3.41 11.98
N GLN A 592 27.11 -3.40 12.14
CA GLN A 592 26.51 -3.30 13.48
C GLN A 592 26.54 -4.66 14.15
N ILE A 593 27.06 -4.72 15.38
CA ILE A 593 27.20 -5.96 16.14
C ILE A 593 26.75 -5.79 17.59
N CYS A 594 26.48 -6.90 18.25
CA CYS A 594 26.18 -6.97 19.67
C CYS A 594 26.93 -8.15 20.28
N PHE A 595 27.54 -7.94 21.44
CA PHE A 595 28.16 -9.00 22.22
C PHE A 595 27.19 -9.54 23.27
N ASN A 596 27.34 -10.81 23.63
CA ASN A 596 26.66 -11.44 24.78
C ASN A 596 25.15 -11.23 24.81
N HIS A 597 24.52 -11.22 23.64
CA HIS A 597 23.08 -11.01 23.54
C HIS A 597 22.33 -12.16 24.25
N PRO A 598 21.37 -11.90 25.15
CA PRO A 598 20.70 -12.95 25.92
C PRO A 598 20.12 -14.09 25.08
N LEU A 599 19.60 -13.78 23.90
CA LEU A 599 19.04 -14.78 22.98
C LEU A 599 20.05 -15.73 22.33
N ILE A 600 21.35 -15.47 22.46
CA ILE A 600 22.40 -16.38 22.00
C ILE A 600 23.21 -16.97 23.16
N THR A 601 22.98 -16.53 24.40
CA THR A 601 23.66 -17.01 25.61
C THR A 601 22.76 -17.80 26.56
N LEU A 602 21.44 -17.66 26.49
CA LEU A 602 20.47 -18.38 27.31
C LEU A 602 19.77 -19.51 26.52
N ALA A 603 19.27 -20.51 27.25
CA ALA A 603 18.34 -21.50 26.70
C ALA A 603 16.99 -20.82 26.43
N THR A 604 16.42 -21.03 25.24
CA THR A 604 15.21 -20.34 24.79
C THR A 604 13.95 -21.20 24.87
N SER A 605 14.07 -22.51 25.12
CA SER A 605 12.92 -23.44 25.16
C SER A 605 11.83 -23.08 26.17
N ASN A 606 12.22 -22.38 27.23
CA ASN A 606 11.35 -21.98 28.35
C ASN A 606 10.87 -20.53 28.23
N LEU A 607 11.30 -19.79 27.21
CA LEU A 607 10.90 -18.40 27.01
C LEU A 607 9.51 -18.34 26.40
N GLN A 608 8.75 -17.32 26.79
CA GLN A 608 7.41 -17.11 26.26
C GLN A 608 7.50 -16.38 24.91
N VAL A 609 6.95 -16.98 23.85
CA VAL A 609 6.85 -16.32 22.55
C VAL A 609 5.45 -15.73 22.41
N ALA A 610 5.36 -14.40 22.50
CA ALA A 610 4.10 -13.71 22.28
C ALA A 610 3.86 -13.61 20.76
N GLY A 611 2.79 -14.27 20.28
CA GLY A 611 2.32 -14.12 18.90
C GLY A 611 1.88 -12.68 18.61
N GLU A 612 1.82 -12.32 17.33
CA GLU A 612 1.36 -10.99 16.91
C GLU A 612 -0.04 -10.72 17.48
N VAL A 613 -0.13 -9.79 18.43
CA VAL A 613 -1.40 -9.21 18.87
C VAL A 613 -1.92 -8.39 17.71
N GLN A 614 -2.99 -8.85 17.06
CA GLN A 614 -3.75 -8.02 16.13
C GLN A 614 -4.18 -6.77 16.89
N LEU A 615 -3.60 -5.62 16.51
CA LEU A 615 -4.03 -4.32 17.01
C LEU A 615 -5.52 -4.18 16.67
N ASN A 616 -6.36 -4.35 17.69
CA ASN A 616 -7.77 -3.98 17.62
C ASN A 616 -7.84 -2.53 17.17
N SER A 617 -8.19 -2.31 15.91
CA SER A 617 -8.43 -0.97 15.40
C SER A 617 -9.52 -0.35 16.26
N SER A 618 -9.22 0.80 16.87
CA SER A 618 -10.17 1.60 17.62
C SER A 618 -11.47 1.70 16.83
N SER A 619 -12.54 1.16 17.39
CA SER A 619 -13.87 1.12 16.81
C SER A 619 -14.49 2.51 16.91
N ILE A 620 -13.97 3.46 16.15
CA ILE A 620 -14.69 4.70 15.87
C ILE A 620 -15.87 4.28 14.99
N ARG A 621 -17.09 4.30 15.54
CA ARG A 621 -18.30 4.12 14.73
C ARG A 621 -18.32 5.28 13.72
N PRO A 622 -18.24 5.01 12.40
CA PRO A 622 -18.29 6.08 11.43
C PRO A 622 -19.66 6.76 11.51
N GLU A 623 -19.69 8.08 11.59
CA GLU A 623 -20.92 8.85 11.49
C GLU A 623 -21.56 8.66 10.10
N LEU A 624 -22.90 8.70 10.06
CA LEU A 624 -23.63 8.65 8.80
C LEU A 624 -23.43 9.93 7.98
N ILE A 625 -23.23 9.78 6.67
CA ILE A 625 -23.01 10.88 5.75
C ILE A 625 -24.30 11.71 5.62
N LYS A 626 -24.18 13.03 5.86
CA LYS A 626 -25.31 13.98 5.84
C LYS A 626 -25.60 14.46 4.41
N PRO A 627 -26.85 14.86 4.08
CA PRO A 627 -27.21 15.36 2.75
C PRO A 627 -26.39 16.57 2.25
N SER A 628 -25.82 17.37 3.16
CA SER A 628 -24.96 18.51 2.81
C SER A 628 -23.56 18.12 2.35
N ASP A 629 -23.16 16.86 2.51
CA ASP A 629 -21.83 16.36 2.15
C ASP A 629 -21.72 16.08 0.64
N LEU A 630 -20.62 16.48 0.01
CA LEU A 630 -20.38 16.26 -1.42
C LEU A 630 -20.35 14.78 -1.81
N THR A 631 -20.06 13.89 -0.86
CA THR A 631 -20.02 12.43 -1.06
C THR A 631 -21.39 11.75 -0.95
N PHE A 632 -22.42 12.45 -0.48
CA PHE A 632 -23.73 11.88 -0.18
C PHE A 632 -24.35 11.16 -1.39
N ASN A 633 -24.34 11.80 -2.56
CA ASN A 633 -24.93 11.24 -3.78
C ASN A 633 -24.26 9.93 -4.19
N TYR A 634 -22.93 9.88 -4.10
CA TYR A 634 -22.19 8.66 -4.41
C TYR A 634 -22.44 7.57 -3.37
N ALA A 635 -22.43 7.92 -2.07
CA ALA A 635 -22.77 6.99 -1.00
C ALA A 635 -24.17 6.37 -1.19
N ARG A 636 -25.16 7.18 -1.61
CA ARG A 636 -26.52 6.73 -1.96
C ARG A 636 -26.54 5.76 -3.13
N ILE A 637 -25.68 5.92 -4.13
CA ILE A 637 -25.53 4.94 -5.22
C ILE A 637 -25.01 3.60 -4.67
N ILE A 638 -23.97 3.65 -3.84
CA ILE A 638 -23.37 2.43 -3.25
C ILE A 638 -24.37 1.70 -2.34
N GLU A 639 -25.07 2.42 -1.47
CA GLU A 639 -26.10 1.83 -0.62
C GLU A 639 -27.20 1.16 -1.45
N ARG A 640 -27.73 1.83 -2.47
CA ARG A 640 -28.79 1.29 -3.32
C ARG A 640 -28.40 -0.05 -3.94
N GLU A 641 -27.17 -0.15 -4.43
CA GLU A 641 -26.66 -1.39 -5.03
C GLU A 641 -26.40 -2.47 -3.98
N ALA A 642 -25.93 -2.11 -2.78
CA ALA A 642 -25.83 -3.03 -1.66
C ALA A 642 -27.21 -3.56 -1.21
N TRP A 643 -28.23 -2.70 -1.19
CA TRP A 643 -29.62 -3.08 -0.92
C TRP A 643 -30.16 -4.03 -1.98
N ARG A 644 -29.95 -3.76 -3.27
CA ARG A 644 -30.34 -4.66 -4.36
C ARG A 644 -29.71 -6.04 -4.22
N GLU A 645 -28.42 -6.09 -3.91
CA GLU A 645 -27.72 -7.35 -3.72
C GLU A 645 -28.20 -8.09 -2.46
N ALA A 646 -28.43 -7.38 -1.36
CA ALA A 646 -28.99 -7.95 -0.15
C ALA A 646 -30.40 -8.53 -0.37
N ILE A 647 -31.27 -7.81 -1.11
CA ILE A 647 -32.59 -8.30 -1.52
C ILE A 647 -32.45 -9.59 -2.30
N ARG A 648 -31.61 -9.63 -3.35
CA ARG A 648 -31.43 -10.83 -4.18
C ARG A 648 -30.94 -12.03 -3.39
N LYS A 649 -29.86 -11.86 -2.60
CA LYS A 649 -29.28 -12.94 -1.78
C LYS A 649 -30.28 -13.48 -0.77
N THR A 650 -31.00 -12.58 -0.09
CA THR A 650 -32.00 -12.95 0.90
C THR A 650 -33.18 -13.68 0.27
N CYS A 651 -33.70 -13.18 -0.87
CA CYS A 651 -34.75 -13.87 -1.61
C CYS A 651 -34.31 -15.29 -2.00
N LEU A 652 -33.14 -15.45 -2.62
CA LEU A 652 -32.63 -16.77 -3.02
C LEU A 652 -32.47 -17.74 -1.84
N PHE A 653 -32.01 -17.24 -0.69
CA PHE A 653 -31.91 -18.03 0.54
C PHE A 653 -33.30 -18.45 1.05
N LEU A 654 -34.24 -17.51 1.17
CA LEU A 654 -35.59 -17.77 1.71
C LEU A 654 -36.38 -18.75 0.85
N VAL A 655 -36.29 -18.68 -0.49
CA VAL A 655 -37.11 -19.50 -1.39
C VAL A 655 -36.59 -20.92 -1.58
N SER A 656 -35.44 -21.26 -0.99
CA SER A 656 -34.81 -22.57 -1.09
C SER A 656 -35.66 -23.69 -0.47
N SER A 657 -36.54 -23.39 0.49
CA SER A 657 -37.42 -24.37 1.13
C SER A 657 -38.88 -24.22 0.69
N GLU A 658 -39.59 -25.35 0.56
CA GLU A 658 -41.02 -25.35 0.24
C GLU A 658 -41.86 -24.66 1.32
N GLN A 659 -41.54 -24.91 2.59
CA GLN A 659 -42.23 -24.33 3.74
C GLN A 659 -42.16 -22.79 3.73
N SER A 660 -41.01 -22.22 3.40
CA SER A 660 -40.86 -20.78 3.27
C SER A 660 -41.70 -20.21 2.13
N ARG A 661 -41.75 -20.88 0.97
CA ARG A 661 -42.59 -20.44 -0.16
C ARG A 661 -44.08 -20.49 0.19
N ALA A 662 -44.52 -21.54 0.90
CA ALA A 662 -45.88 -21.63 1.43
C ALA A 662 -46.18 -20.53 2.45
N HIS A 663 -45.23 -20.19 3.33
CA HIS A 663 -45.40 -19.09 4.28
C HIS A 663 -45.50 -17.72 3.58
N ILE A 664 -44.67 -17.48 2.55
CA ILE A 664 -44.56 -16.19 1.86
C ILE A 664 -45.73 -15.96 0.90
N LEU A 665 -45.99 -16.91 -0.01
CA LEU A 665 -46.99 -16.77 -1.08
C LEU A 665 -48.19 -17.70 -0.96
N GLY A 666 -48.23 -18.61 0.02
CA GLY A 666 -49.30 -19.60 0.15
C GLY A 666 -49.26 -20.75 -0.88
N ILE A 667 -48.25 -20.81 -1.74
CA ILE A 667 -48.13 -21.82 -2.79
C ILE A 667 -47.63 -23.17 -2.23
N LYS A 668 -48.09 -24.29 -2.79
CA LYS A 668 -47.80 -25.65 -2.31
C LYS A 668 -47.58 -26.62 -3.47
N ILE A 669 -46.75 -27.64 -3.27
CA ILE A 669 -46.65 -28.77 -4.20
C ILE A 669 -47.47 -29.91 -3.62
N THR A 670 -48.38 -30.46 -4.42
CA THR A 670 -49.18 -31.64 -4.04
C THR A 670 -48.77 -32.83 -4.90
N ARG A 671 -48.86 -34.03 -4.33
CA ARG A 671 -48.61 -35.29 -5.04
C ARG A 671 -49.95 -35.92 -5.38
N SER A 672 -50.18 -36.18 -6.66
CA SER A 672 -51.34 -36.90 -7.19
C SER A 672 -50.87 -37.81 -8.31
N ASP A 673 -51.12 -39.12 -8.20
CA ASP A 673 -50.84 -40.11 -9.25
C ASP A 673 -49.37 -40.10 -9.73
N ASP A 674 -48.43 -40.09 -8.79
CA ASP A 674 -46.97 -40.00 -9.03
C ASP A 674 -46.46 -38.73 -9.75
N GLU A 675 -47.32 -37.74 -9.97
CA GLU A 675 -46.94 -36.43 -10.51
C GLU A 675 -46.94 -35.33 -9.42
N LEU A 676 -45.90 -34.48 -9.46
CA LEU A 676 -45.84 -33.26 -8.65
C LEU A 676 -46.66 -32.16 -9.32
N LYS A 677 -47.72 -31.69 -8.64
CA LYS A 677 -48.61 -30.64 -9.13
C LYS A 677 -48.47 -29.37 -8.29
N SER A 678 -48.17 -28.26 -8.96
CA SER A 678 -48.16 -26.91 -8.40
C SER A 678 -49.58 -26.45 -8.07
N GLU A 679 -49.79 -26.01 -6.83
CA GLU A 679 -51.01 -25.36 -6.36
C GLU A 679 -50.68 -23.90 -5.98
N PRO A 680 -51.13 -22.90 -6.75
CA PRO A 680 -52.00 -22.97 -7.94
C PRO A 680 -51.23 -23.42 -9.21
N PRO A 681 -51.91 -23.74 -10.32
CA PRO A 681 -51.26 -24.15 -11.56
C PRO A 681 -50.24 -23.13 -12.08
N MET A 682 -49.16 -23.61 -12.72
CA MET A 682 -48.07 -22.76 -13.23
C MET A 682 -48.53 -21.64 -14.18
N SER A 683 -49.65 -21.80 -14.89
CA SER A 683 -50.25 -20.74 -15.71
C SER A 683 -50.76 -19.55 -14.88
N GLN A 684 -51.27 -19.80 -13.67
CA GLN A 684 -51.69 -18.75 -12.74
C GLN A 684 -50.49 -18.02 -12.15
N LEU A 685 -49.43 -18.75 -11.78
CA LEU A 685 -48.17 -18.15 -11.32
C LEU A 685 -47.48 -17.34 -12.43
N GLY A 686 -47.55 -17.81 -13.68
CA GLY A 686 -47.10 -17.06 -14.86
C GLY A 686 -47.88 -15.75 -15.05
N GLY A 687 -49.21 -15.78 -14.86
CA GLY A 687 -50.07 -14.60 -14.87
C GLY A 687 -49.72 -13.60 -13.76
N LEU A 688 -49.53 -14.08 -12.53
CA LEU A 688 -49.10 -13.27 -11.39
C LEU A 688 -47.75 -12.59 -11.67
N ARG A 689 -46.77 -13.34 -12.18
CA ARG A 689 -45.46 -12.80 -12.56
C ARG A 689 -45.59 -11.72 -13.64
N SER A 690 -46.47 -11.92 -14.63
CA SER A 690 -46.70 -10.94 -15.70
C SER A 690 -47.37 -9.65 -15.22
N ILE A 691 -48.21 -9.71 -14.18
CA ILE A 691 -48.82 -8.51 -13.59
C ILE A 691 -47.80 -7.78 -12.72
N LEU A 692 -47.08 -8.51 -11.88
CA LEU A 692 -46.09 -7.93 -10.98
C LEU A 692 -44.85 -7.39 -11.70
N SER A 693 -44.49 -7.90 -12.88
CA SER A 693 -43.40 -7.32 -13.68
C SER A 693 -43.65 -5.84 -14.05
N ARG A 694 -44.92 -5.40 -14.02
CA ARG A 694 -45.33 -4.01 -14.26
C ARG A 694 -45.36 -3.14 -13.00
N LEU A 695 -45.17 -3.71 -11.81
CA LEU A 695 -45.12 -2.97 -10.54
C LEU A 695 -43.80 -2.21 -10.45
N GLN A 696 -43.74 -0.93 -10.81
CA GLN A 696 -42.50 -0.13 -10.76
C GLN A 696 -42.41 0.73 -9.50
N THR A 697 -43.55 1.20 -9.02
CA THR A 697 -43.66 2.10 -7.87
C THR A 697 -44.82 1.68 -6.96
N VAL A 698 -44.95 2.33 -5.80
CA VAL A 698 -46.06 2.09 -4.86
C VAL A 698 -47.43 2.37 -5.50
N THR A 699 -47.53 3.33 -6.42
CA THR A 699 -48.82 3.69 -7.05
C THR A 699 -49.32 2.62 -8.02
N ASP A 700 -48.43 1.78 -8.56
CA ASP A 700 -48.78 0.66 -9.43
C ASP A 700 -49.47 -0.49 -8.68
N ALA A 701 -49.39 -0.51 -7.34
CA ALA A 701 -50.00 -1.54 -6.49
C ALA A 701 -51.50 -1.71 -6.76
N ASN A 702 -52.21 -0.60 -7.03
CA ASN A 702 -53.66 -0.62 -7.31
C ASN A 702 -54.02 -1.49 -8.51
N ARG A 703 -53.17 -1.53 -9.55
CA ARG A 703 -53.41 -2.37 -10.74
C ARG A 703 -53.25 -3.85 -10.42
N ALA A 704 -52.24 -4.21 -9.63
CA ALA A 704 -52.04 -5.58 -9.18
C ALA A 704 -53.18 -6.04 -8.25
N ILE A 705 -53.64 -5.15 -7.35
CA ILE A 705 -54.79 -5.40 -6.48
C ILE A 705 -56.08 -5.56 -7.29
N ALA A 706 -56.33 -4.70 -8.28
CA ALA A 706 -57.50 -4.82 -9.14
C ALA A 706 -57.53 -6.15 -9.92
N TRP A 707 -56.36 -6.62 -10.37
CA TRP A 707 -56.24 -7.94 -10.98
C TRP A 707 -56.58 -9.08 -10.01
N LEU A 708 -56.10 -9.01 -8.75
CA LEU A 708 -56.45 -9.99 -7.70
C LEU A 708 -57.97 -9.99 -7.43
N VAL A 709 -58.58 -8.82 -7.35
CA VAL A 709 -60.05 -8.68 -7.17
C VAL A 709 -60.80 -9.28 -8.35
N SER A 710 -60.38 -9.02 -9.59
CA SER A 710 -60.98 -9.62 -10.79
C SER A 710 -60.82 -11.14 -10.84
N LEU A 711 -59.68 -11.66 -10.38
CA LEU A 711 -59.41 -13.09 -10.28
C LEU A 711 -60.37 -13.75 -9.28
N GLU A 712 -60.57 -13.15 -8.10
CA GLU A 712 -61.51 -13.63 -7.08
C GLU A 712 -62.98 -13.54 -7.51
N ALA A 713 -63.34 -12.54 -8.31
CA ALA A 713 -64.69 -12.38 -8.85
C ALA A 713 -65.04 -13.42 -9.93
N THR A 714 -64.05 -14.13 -10.48
CA THR A 714 -64.25 -15.14 -11.54
C THR A 714 -64.20 -16.56 -10.96
N PRO A 715 -65.31 -17.31 -10.84
CA PRO A 715 -65.34 -18.61 -10.16
C PRO A 715 -64.30 -19.61 -10.68
N ASN A 716 -64.21 -19.78 -12.00
CA ASN A 716 -63.24 -20.69 -12.65
C ASN A 716 -61.77 -20.32 -12.40
N ARG A 717 -61.47 -19.06 -12.06
CA ARG A 717 -60.11 -18.61 -11.74
C ARG A 717 -59.84 -18.71 -10.24
N LYS A 718 -60.81 -18.33 -9.41
CA LYS A 718 -60.74 -18.48 -7.94
C LYS A 718 -60.53 -19.92 -7.51
N ASP A 719 -61.23 -20.86 -8.14
CA ASP A 719 -61.16 -22.29 -7.82
C ASP A 719 -59.74 -22.87 -8.00
N LYS A 720 -58.96 -22.33 -8.94
CA LYS A 720 -57.55 -22.72 -9.18
C LYS A 720 -56.59 -22.36 -8.05
N TRP A 721 -57.03 -21.58 -7.07
CA TRP A 721 -56.25 -21.18 -5.89
C TRP A 721 -56.81 -21.77 -4.59
N SER A 722 -57.87 -22.59 -4.65
CA SER A 722 -58.58 -23.13 -3.48
C SER A 722 -57.71 -24.06 -2.61
N LYS A 723 -56.76 -24.78 -3.24
CA LYS A 723 -55.85 -25.72 -2.57
C LYS A 723 -54.58 -25.06 -2.01
N THR A 724 -54.47 -23.74 -2.11
CA THR A 724 -53.35 -22.96 -1.57
C THR A 724 -53.56 -22.65 -0.08
N ASP A 725 -52.49 -22.24 0.61
CA ASP A 725 -52.56 -21.75 1.99
C ASP A 725 -52.75 -20.22 2.01
N ASP A 726 -53.98 -19.78 1.73
CA ASP A 726 -54.38 -18.37 1.61
C ASP A 726 -53.44 -17.56 0.69
N ALA A 727 -53.13 -18.10 -0.49
CA ALA A 727 -52.17 -17.46 -1.38
C ALA A 727 -52.63 -16.08 -1.85
N LEU A 728 -53.90 -15.91 -2.19
CA LEU A 728 -54.44 -14.63 -2.64
C LEU A 728 -54.43 -13.57 -1.52
N GLY A 729 -54.75 -13.95 -0.28
CA GLY A 729 -54.66 -13.08 0.90
C GLY A 729 -53.22 -12.69 1.22
N LYS A 730 -52.29 -13.65 1.20
CA LYS A 730 -50.85 -13.40 1.42
C LYS A 730 -50.25 -12.50 0.35
N ILE A 731 -50.55 -12.74 -0.94
CA ILE A 731 -50.08 -11.91 -2.05
C ILE A 731 -50.67 -10.50 -1.95
N ARG A 732 -51.97 -10.36 -1.64
CA ARG A 732 -52.60 -9.06 -1.43
C ARG A 732 -51.91 -8.30 -0.31
N ASN A 733 -51.69 -8.93 0.85
CA ASN A 733 -51.01 -8.31 1.99
C ASN A 733 -49.57 -7.89 1.64
N LEU A 734 -48.84 -8.71 0.88
CA LEU A 734 -47.48 -8.38 0.42
C LEU A 734 -47.45 -7.10 -0.44
N ILE A 735 -48.50 -6.85 -1.22
CA ILE A 735 -48.61 -5.69 -2.13
C ILE A 735 -49.24 -4.48 -1.42
N SER A 736 -50.21 -4.67 -0.53
CA SER A 736 -50.92 -3.57 0.14
C SER A 736 -50.19 -3.02 1.36
N ASN A 737 -49.39 -3.85 2.04
CA ASN A 737 -48.60 -3.44 3.21
C ASN A 737 -47.12 -3.31 2.84
N GLN A 738 -46.65 -2.07 2.70
CA GLN A 738 -45.26 -1.79 2.29
C GLN A 738 -44.22 -2.38 3.24
N ASN A 739 -44.53 -2.49 4.54
CA ASN A 739 -43.61 -3.04 5.53
C ASN A 739 -43.50 -4.56 5.45
N ARG A 740 -44.48 -5.25 4.84
CA ARG A 740 -44.54 -6.71 4.85
C ARG A 740 -43.35 -7.36 4.14
N VAL A 741 -42.96 -6.84 2.97
CA VAL A 741 -41.78 -7.35 2.24
C VAL A 741 -40.50 -7.18 3.08
N TRP A 742 -40.35 -6.06 3.77
CA TRP A 742 -39.16 -5.79 4.59
C TRP A 742 -39.11 -6.65 5.87
N GLN A 743 -40.26 -6.98 6.45
CA GLN A 743 -40.35 -7.94 7.56
C GLN A 743 -39.97 -9.36 7.11
N ILE A 744 -40.38 -9.77 5.91
CA ILE A 744 -40.04 -11.09 5.36
C ILE A 744 -38.54 -11.17 5.04
N LEU A 745 -37.98 -10.14 4.41
CA LEU A 745 -36.57 -10.12 4.05
C LEU A 745 -35.66 -9.96 5.28
N ASN A 746 -36.07 -9.21 6.30
CA ASN A 746 -35.31 -9.02 7.55
C ASN A 746 -33.82 -8.67 7.32
N ILE A 747 -33.55 -7.77 6.36
CA ILE A 747 -32.19 -7.38 5.99
C ILE A 747 -31.57 -6.53 7.10
N ASP A 748 -30.35 -6.88 7.51
CA ASP A 748 -29.54 -6.09 8.45
C ASP A 748 -29.09 -4.78 7.80
N SER A 749 -29.89 -3.72 7.98
CA SER A 749 -29.63 -2.40 7.41
C SER A 749 -28.34 -1.77 7.94
N ALA A 750 -27.84 -2.14 9.12
CA ALA A 750 -26.64 -1.54 9.70
C ALA A 750 -25.39 -1.81 8.84
N LYS A 751 -25.35 -2.98 8.18
CA LYS A 751 -24.26 -3.38 7.28
C LYS A 751 -24.27 -2.66 5.93
N ILE A 752 -25.43 -2.15 5.50
CA ILE A 752 -25.63 -1.58 4.16
C ILE A 752 -26.08 -0.11 4.17
N THR A 753 -25.98 0.57 5.30
CA THR A 753 -26.30 2.01 5.43
C THR A 753 -25.02 2.85 5.61
N LEU A 754 -24.87 3.90 4.81
CA LEU A 754 -23.82 4.92 4.83
C LEU A 754 -24.37 6.32 5.11
N THR A 755 -25.61 6.60 4.71
CA THR A 755 -26.18 7.95 4.75
C THR A 755 -27.27 8.08 5.81
N ALA A 756 -27.49 9.30 6.30
CA ALA A 756 -28.42 9.58 7.40
C ALA A 756 -29.88 9.14 7.11
N THR A 757 -30.34 9.26 5.87
CA THR A 757 -31.74 8.94 5.48
C THR A 757 -31.86 7.59 4.76
N GLY A 758 -30.76 6.86 4.59
CA GLY A 758 -30.70 5.80 3.58
C GLY A 758 -31.58 4.60 3.81
N GLN A 759 -31.74 4.19 5.07
CA GLN A 759 -32.61 3.08 5.40
C GLN A 759 -34.08 3.36 5.03
N GLN A 760 -34.57 4.58 5.28
CA GLN A 760 -35.96 4.94 5.00
C GLN A 760 -36.18 5.17 3.51
N ASP A 761 -35.32 5.98 2.88
CA ASP A 761 -35.45 6.34 1.47
C ASP A 761 -35.36 5.11 0.57
N LEU A 762 -34.39 4.22 0.81
CA LEU A 762 -34.17 3.04 -0.04
C LEU A 762 -35.22 1.95 0.17
N LYS A 763 -35.82 1.84 1.36
CA LYS A 763 -36.98 0.98 1.56
C LYS A 763 -38.19 1.45 0.76
N ASN A 764 -38.36 2.76 0.60
CA ASN A 764 -39.44 3.31 -0.22
C ASN A 764 -39.12 3.16 -1.72
N GLU A 765 -37.89 3.51 -2.14
CA GLU A 765 -37.44 3.43 -3.53
C GLU A 765 -37.46 1.99 -4.06
N LEU A 766 -36.93 1.03 -3.29
CA LEU A 766 -36.73 -0.35 -3.73
C LEU A 766 -37.89 -1.27 -3.37
N TRP A 767 -38.99 -0.76 -2.80
CA TRP A 767 -40.14 -1.58 -2.39
C TRP A 767 -40.67 -2.45 -3.53
N ALA A 768 -40.95 -1.84 -4.68
CA ALA A 768 -41.49 -2.56 -5.84
C ALA A 768 -40.48 -3.58 -6.39
N GLU A 769 -39.19 -3.24 -6.41
CA GLU A 769 -38.12 -4.16 -6.81
C GLU A 769 -38.02 -5.36 -5.84
N ALA A 770 -38.13 -5.12 -4.53
CA ALA A 770 -38.10 -6.16 -3.51
C ALA A 770 -39.28 -7.13 -3.63
N VAL A 771 -40.51 -6.61 -3.80
CA VAL A 771 -41.71 -7.44 -4.00
C VAL A 771 -41.58 -8.30 -5.26
N ARG A 772 -41.19 -7.70 -6.39
CA ARG A 772 -41.01 -8.44 -7.64
C ARG A 772 -39.94 -9.52 -7.54
N THR A 773 -38.81 -9.19 -6.94
CA THR A 773 -37.68 -10.12 -6.80
C THR A 773 -38.07 -11.30 -5.92
N LEU A 774 -38.75 -11.05 -4.80
CA LEU A 774 -39.23 -12.10 -3.90
C LEU A 774 -40.23 -13.03 -4.57
N VAL A 775 -41.23 -12.46 -5.27
CA VAL A 775 -42.26 -13.27 -5.94
C VAL A 775 -41.68 -14.06 -7.11
N ASP A 776 -40.85 -13.45 -7.96
CA ASP A 776 -40.20 -14.16 -9.08
C ASP A 776 -39.29 -15.28 -8.57
N ALA A 777 -38.51 -15.04 -7.51
CA ALA A 777 -37.69 -16.07 -6.88
C ALA A 777 -38.53 -17.24 -6.34
N CYS A 778 -39.65 -16.96 -5.67
CA CYS A 778 -40.55 -18.00 -5.16
C CYS A 778 -41.09 -18.86 -6.30
N ILE A 779 -41.59 -18.22 -7.37
CA ILE A 779 -42.19 -18.92 -8.51
C ILE A 779 -41.16 -19.76 -9.25
N ARG A 780 -39.93 -19.24 -9.47
CA ARG A 780 -38.87 -20.00 -10.14
C ARG A 780 -38.40 -21.20 -9.34
N ALA A 781 -38.19 -21.01 -8.02
CA ALA A 781 -37.80 -22.12 -7.15
C ALA A 781 -38.91 -23.18 -7.08
N HIS A 782 -40.16 -22.76 -6.95
CA HIS A 782 -41.32 -23.66 -6.95
C HIS A 782 -41.45 -24.44 -8.25
N LYS A 783 -41.26 -23.76 -9.40
CA LYS A 783 -41.26 -24.38 -10.73
C LYS A 783 -40.19 -25.45 -10.84
N ARG A 784 -38.95 -25.13 -10.43
CA ARG A 784 -37.82 -26.07 -10.47
C ARG A 784 -38.11 -27.33 -9.64
N ASP A 785 -38.73 -27.18 -8.48
CA ASP A 785 -39.06 -28.31 -7.60
C ASP A 785 -40.29 -29.12 -8.09
N CYS A 786 -41.08 -28.58 -9.02
CA CYS A 786 -42.16 -29.34 -9.69
C CYS A 786 -41.68 -30.07 -10.96
N GLU A 787 -40.65 -29.55 -11.63
CA GLU A 787 -40.13 -30.08 -12.91
C GLU A 787 -38.89 -30.98 -12.76
N GLY A 788 -38.19 -30.90 -11.62
CA GLY A 788 -37.04 -31.74 -11.28
C GLY A 788 -37.44 -32.83 -10.30
#